data_AF-A0A2K3NE65-F1
#
_entry.id   AF-A0A2K3NE65-F1
#
_cell.length_a   1.000
_cell.length_b   1.000
_cell.length_c   1.000
_cell.angle_alpha   90.00
_cell.angle_beta   90.00
_cell.angle_gamma   90.00
#
_symmetry.space_group_name_H-M   'P 1'
#
loop_
_entity.id
_entity.type
_entity.pdbx_description
1 polymer ?
#
loop_
_entity_poly.entity_id
_entity_poly.type
_entity_poly.pdbx_seq_one_letter_code
_entity_poly.pdbx_strand_id
1 'polypeptide(L)'
;ANGKGKVGKDTFLEGIIASLPTLGAGESAFNIHFEWDDEMGIPGAFYIKNYMQVEFYLKSLTLEDVPNHGTIRFVCNSWVYNSKLYKSPRIFFANKTYLPSETPSPLVKYREEELQILRGDGTGERKLHERIYDYDVYNDLGNPDHGENLARPVLGGSSTHPYPRRGRTGRYPTRKDPKSEKPATEIYVPRDENFGHLKSSDFLTYGIKSVSQIVLPAFESAFDLNFTPREFDSFQDVRDLFEGGIKLPLDVISTISPLPVIKELFRTDGENVLKFPPPHVVKVSKSAWMTDEEFAREMLAGVNPCMIRGLQEFPPKSNLDPTVYGDQTSKITADALNLDGLTVDEALASGRLFVLDYHDTFIPFLRRINETSAKAYATRTILFLKEDGTLKPVAIELSLPHPDGDKSGAISQVILPANEGVESTIWLLAKAYVVVNDSCYHQLMSHWLNTHAVIEPFVIATNRHLSVLHPINKLLAPHYRDTMNINALARESLINADGIIEKTFLPSKYAVEMSSAVYKNWVFPDQALPNDLIKRNMAVKDPSSPYGLRLLIEDYPYAVDGLEIWTTIKTWVQDYVSLYYATDNDIKSDSELQHWWKEVVEKGHGDLKDKPWWPKLQTLEELIEVCTIIIWTASALHAAVNFGQYPYGGFILNRPTLSRRLLPEKGSAQYDEMVKSPQKAYLRTITPKFQTLIDLSVIEILSRHASDEVYLGTRDNPHWTSDSKALQAFQKFGNKLAEIEAKLSKKNNDPSLNHRVGPVQLPYTLLHPNSEEGLTFRGIPNSISI
;
A
#
# COMPACT_ATOMS: atom_id res chain seq x y z
N ALA A 1 50.18 -8.67 -1.71
CA ALA A 1 48.82 -9.22 -1.58
C ALA A 1 47.81 -8.16 -2.00
N ASN A 2 46.79 -8.54 -2.75
CA ASN A 2 45.81 -7.71 -3.46
C ASN A 2 44.71 -7.13 -2.52
N GLY A 3 45.01 -7.04 -1.22
CA GLY A 3 44.14 -6.47 -0.18
C GLY A 3 42.93 -7.32 0.23
N LYS A 4 42.59 -8.39 -0.49
CA LYS A 4 41.45 -9.28 -0.18
C LYS A 4 41.78 -10.25 0.96
N GLY A 5 40.76 -10.58 1.76
CA GLY A 5 40.81 -11.65 2.75
C GLY A 5 41.14 -13.00 2.12
N LYS A 6 41.93 -13.80 2.86
CA LYS A 6 42.32 -15.16 2.48
C LYS A 6 41.07 -16.03 2.31
N VAL A 7 41.10 -16.94 1.36
CA VAL A 7 40.00 -17.87 1.07
C VAL A 7 40.48 -19.28 1.45
N GLY A 8 39.71 -19.98 2.27
CA GLY A 8 39.98 -21.36 2.67
C GLY A 8 39.79 -22.36 1.53
N LYS A 9 40.01 -23.64 1.81
CA LYS A 9 39.76 -24.72 0.85
C LYS A 9 38.25 -24.90 0.61
N ASP A 10 37.90 -25.51 -0.53
CA ASP A 10 36.53 -25.98 -0.75
C ASP A 10 36.24 -27.10 0.28
N THR A 11 35.14 -26.95 1.03
CA THR A 11 34.68 -27.88 2.07
C THR A 11 33.22 -28.25 1.78
N PHE A 12 32.87 -29.52 1.98
CA PHE A 12 31.55 -30.08 1.64
C PHE A 12 30.79 -30.50 2.89
N LEU A 13 29.46 -30.54 2.80
CA LEU A 13 28.61 -31.02 3.89
C LEU A 13 28.91 -32.50 4.18
N GLU A 14 29.07 -32.85 5.46
CA GLU A 14 29.53 -34.17 5.90
C GLU A 14 28.39 -35.10 6.30
N GLY A 15 27.28 -34.55 6.77
CA GLY A 15 26.13 -35.32 7.23
C GLY A 15 25.01 -34.45 7.80
N ILE A 16 23.84 -35.05 7.98
CA ILE A 16 22.66 -34.39 8.55
C ILE A 16 22.77 -34.36 10.08
N ILE A 17 22.41 -33.24 10.70
CA ILE A 17 22.26 -33.11 12.15
C ILE A 17 20.81 -33.42 12.51
N ALA A 18 20.56 -34.62 13.04
CA ALA A 18 19.21 -35.06 13.38
C ALA A 18 18.71 -34.57 14.75
N SER A 19 19.57 -33.95 15.56
CA SER A 19 19.33 -33.73 17.00
C SER A 19 19.24 -32.25 17.42
N LEU A 20 19.10 -31.30 16.48
CA LEU A 20 18.92 -29.88 16.83
C LEU A 20 17.45 -29.60 17.21
N PRO A 21 17.17 -29.20 18.46
CA PRO A 21 15.81 -29.09 18.98
C PRO A 21 15.01 -27.89 18.46
N THR A 22 15.62 -26.99 17.66
CA THR A 22 15.10 -25.66 17.34
C THR A 22 15.03 -25.37 15.83
N LEU A 23 14.94 -26.39 14.98
CA LEU A 23 14.73 -26.21 13.54
C LEU A 23 13.29 -25.83 13.21
N GLY A 24 13.11 -24.86 12.32
CA GLY A 24 11.79 -24.50 11.80
C GLY A 24 11.20 -25.59 10.88
N ALA A 25 9.91 -25.49 10.58
CA ALA A 25 9.24 -26.43 9.68
C ALA A 25 9.91 -26.43 8.29
N GLY A 26 10.28 -27.62 7.80
CA GLY A 26 10.93 -27.80 6.50
C GLY A 26 12.43 -27.48 6.47
N GLU A 27 13.04 -27.09 7.60
CA GLU A 27 14.46 -26.82 7.68
C GLU A 27 15.26 -28.10 7.96
N SER A 28 16.47 -28.19 7.41
CA SER A 28 17.41 -29.28 7.65
C SER A 28 18.77 -28.71 8.02
N ALA A 29 19.41 -29.31 9.02
CA ALA A 29 20.75 -28.91 9.46
C ALA A 29 21.80 -29.94 9.02
N PHE A 30 22.99 -29.44 8.71
CA PHE A 30 24.10 -30.25 8.22
C PHE A 30 25.40 -29.87 8.96
N ASN A 31 26.21 -30.88 9.26
CA ASN A 31 27.55 -30.72 9.80
C ASN A 31 28.55 -30.39 8.68
N ILE A 32 29.53 -29.57 9.01
CA ILE A 32 30.66 -29.23 8.15
C ILE A 32 31.84 -28.79 9.01
N HIS A 33 33.05 -29.26 8.72
CA HIS A 33 34.28 -28.85 9.40
C HIS A 33 35.25 -28.18 8.45
N PHE A 34 35.72 -26.99 8.81
CA PHE A 34 36.68 -26.23 8.01
C PHE A 34 38.09 -26.40 8.57
N GLU A 35 39.05 -26.75 7.71
CA GLU A 35 40.46 -26.58 8.04
C GLU A 35 40.77 -25.07 8.10
N TRP A 36 41.08 -24.57 9.29
CA TRP A 36 41.31 -23.15 9.52
C TRP A 36 42.48 -22.95 10.50
N ASP A 37 43.64 -22.55 9.97
CA ASP A 37 44.82 -22.25 10.78
C ASP A 37 44.80 -20.79 11.28
N ASP A 38 45.62 -20.50 12.29
CA ASP A 38 45.73 -19.15 12.88
C ASP A 38 46.19 -18.10 11.85
N GLU A 39 46.91 -18.50 10.79
CA GLU A 39 47.35 -17.59 9.74
C GLU A 39 46.18 -17.11 8.86
N MET A 40 45.06 -17.85 8.81
CA MET A 40 43.84 -17.46 8.09
C MET A 40 43.08 -16.32 8.79
N GLY A 41 43.36 -16.05 10.06
CA GLY A 41 42.68 -15.01 10.84
C GLY A 41 41.24 -15.39 11.20
N ILE A 42 40.33 -14.42 11.24
CA ILE A 42 38.95 -14.62 11.71
C ILE A 42 38.01 -14.70 10.49
N PRO A 43 37.16 -15.74 10.36
CA PRO A 43 36.22 -15.82 9.25
C PRO A 43 35.13 -14.75 9.38
N GLY A 44 35.03 -13.88 8.37
CA GLY A 44 34.04 -12.80 8.31
C GLY A 44 33.05 -12.92 7.14
N ALA A 45 33.32 -13.83 6.20
CA ALA A 45 32.48 -14.14 5.05
C ALA A 45 32.74 -15.58 4.60
N PHE A 46 31.80 -16.18 3.87
CA PHE A 46 32.02 -17.45 3.19
C PHE A 46 31.45 -17.43 1.77
N TYR A 47 32.06 -18.23 0.90
CA TYR A 47 31.51 -18.56 -0.40
C TYR A 47 30.73 -19.86 -0.34
N ILE A 48 29.68 -19.96 -1.15
CA ILE A 48 28.96 -21.22 -1.36
C ILE A 48 28.73 -21.48 -2.84
N LYS A 49 28.90 -22.74 -3.23
CA LYS A 49 28.63 -23.24 -4.58
C LYS A 49 27.70 -24.44 -4.47
N ASN A 50 26.52 -24.33 -5.08
CA ASN A 50 25.64 -25.47 -5.24
C ASN A 50 26.02 -26.25 -6.50
N TYR A 51 26.36 -27.53 -6.36
CA TYR A 51 26.65 -28.43 -7.48
C TYR A 51 25.45 -29.32 -7.85
N MET A 52 24.38 -29.31 -7.05
CA MET A 52 23.12 -29.99 -7.34
C MET A 52 22.37 -29.31 -8.49
N GLN A 53 21.49 -30.05 -9.16
CA GLN A 53 20.68 -29.49 -10.25
C GLN A 53 19.63 -28.49 -9.75
N VAL A 54 19.04 -28.78 -8.58
CA VAL A 54 17.98 -27.97 -7.98
C VAL A 54 18.59 -26.98 -6.99
N GLU A 55 18.03 -25.78 -6.95
CA GLU A 55 18.32 -24.76 -5.96
C GLU A 55 17.90 -25.18 -4.54
N PHE A 56 18.47 -24.55 -3.53
CA PHE A 56 17.99 -24.64 -2.14
C PHE A 56 17.97 -23.26 -1.50
N TYR A 57 17.16 -23.10 -0.46
CA TYR A 57 17.11 -21.87 0.32
C TYR A 57 18.06 -21.96 1.53
N LEU A 58 19.14 -21.19 1.51
CA LEU A 58 20.12 -21.17 2.59
C LEU A 58 19.64 -20.25 3.71
N LYS A 59 19.33 -20.83 4.87
CA LYS A 59 18.91 -20.09 6.07
C LYS A 59 20.08 -19.39 6.75
N SER A 60 21.10 -20.16 7.16
CA SER A 60 22.22 -19.65 7.94
C SER A 60 23.45 -20.56 7.87
N LEU A 61 24.59 -20.02 8.34
CA LEU A 61 25.76 -20.78 8.77
C LEU A 61 26.08 -20.32 10.20
N THR A 62 26.39 -21.27 11.09
CA THR A 62 26.91 -20.98 12.43
C THR A 62 28.23 -21.71 12.59
N LEU A 63 29.29 -20.95 12.88
CA LEU A 63 30.59 -21.50 13.26
C LEU A 63 30.68 -21.49 14.78
N GLU A 64 30.75 -22.66 15.37
CA GLU A 64 30.92 -22.85 16.81
C GLU A 64 32.41 -22.90 17.16
N ASP A 65 32.74 -22.51 18.41
CA ASP A 65 34.08 -22.61 18.98
C ASP A 65 35.23 -22.00 18.15
N VAL A 66 34.99 -20.86 17.47
CA VAL A 66 36.06 -20.15 16.77
C VAL A 66 37.08 -19.64 17.81
N PRO A 67 38.37 -20.03 17.72
CA PRO A 67 39.36 -19.71 18.73
C PRO A 67 39.41 -18.21 19.05
N ASN A 68 39.35 -17.86 20.35
CA ASN A 68 39.34 -16.47 20.86
C ASN A 68 38.16 -15.59 20.41
N HIS A 69 37.15 -16.14 19.73
CA HIS A 69 35.99 -15.40 19.23
C HIS A 69 34.64 -16.02 19.62
N GLY A 70 34.58 -17.32 19.90
CA GLY A 70 33.34 -18.02 20.20
C GLY A 70 32.49 -18.24 18.95
N THR A 71 31.18 -18.06 19.05
CA THR A 71 30.26 -18.32 17.94
C THR A 71 30.24 -17.19 16.91
N ILE A 72 30.40 -17.51 15.62
CA ILE A 72 30.19 -16.57 14.51
C ILE A 72 28.95 -17.00 13.73
N ARG A 73 28.02 -16.07 13.52
CA ARG A 73 26.72 -16.34 12.88
C ARG A 73 26.62 -15.61 11.54
N PHE A 74 26.04 -16.29 10.57
CA PHE A 74 25.74 -15.77 9.24
C PHE A 74 24.24 -15.97 9.00
N VAL A 75 23.50 -14.87 8.88
CA VAL A 75 22.09 -14.90 8.50
C VAL A 75 22.04 -14.72 6.99
N CYS A 76 21.62 -15.76 6.27
CA CYS A 76 21.75 -15.82 4.81
C CYS A 76 20.42 -15.54 4.11
N ASN A 77 19.36 -16.25 4.52
CA ASN A 77 18.00 -16.16 3.98
C ASN A 77 17.96 -15.89 2.46
N SER A 78 18.56 -16.79 1.66
CA SER A 78 18.67 -16.60 0.22
C SER A 78 18.71 -17.90 -0.58
N TRP A 79 18.15 -17.86 -1.79
CA TRP A 79 18.18 -18.95 -2.75
C TRP A 79 19.55 -19.16 -3.37
N VAL A 80 20.08 -20.38 -3.33
CA VAL A 80 21.36 -20.77 -3.93
C VAL A 80 21.13 -21.72 -5.11
N TYR A 81 21.17 -21.17 -6.32
CA TYR A 81 21.06 -21.91 -7.58
C TYR A 81 22.34 -22.67 -7.92
N ASN A 82 22.24 -23.59 -8.88
CA ASN A 82 23.40 -24.29 -9.44
C ASN A 82 24.48 -23.28 -9.83
N SER A 83 25.71 -23.54 -9.39
CA SER A 83 26.88 -22.67 -9.55
C SER A 83 27.19 -22.30 -11.01
N LYS A 84 26.79 -23.11 -11.99
CA LYS A 84 26.95 -22.82 -13.42
C LYS A 84 26.09 -21.63 -13.89
N LEU A 85 25.06 -21.26 -13.13
CA LEU A 85 24.19 -20.12 -13.44
C LEU A 85 24.76 -18.78 -12.94
N TYR A 86 25.75 -18.80 -12.04
CA TYR A 86 26.33 -17.58 -11.50
C TYR A 86 27.64 -17.20 -12.20
N LYS A 87 27.80 -15.90 -12.49
CA LYS A 87 29.07 -15.34 -13.00
C LYS A 87 30.17 -15.35 -11.93
N SER A 88 29.79 -15.27 -10.66
CA SER A 88 30.66 -15.30 -9.48
C SER A 88 30.04 -16.17 -8.39
N PRO A 89 30.84 -16.85 -7.55
CA PRO A 89 30.30 -17.62 -6.42
C PRO A 89 29.50 -16.73 -5.47
N ARG A 90 28.44 -17.28 -4.87
CA ARG A 90 27.62 -16.58 -3.88
C ARG A 90 28.43 -16.34 -2.61
N ILE A 91 28.46 -15.10 -2.14
CA ILE A 91 29.12 -14.69 -0.90
C ILE A 91 28.09 -14.31 0.16
N PHE A 92 28.39 -14.65 1.41
CA PHE A 92 27.59 -14.27 2.57
C PHE A 92 28.51 -13.75 3.68
N PHE A 93 28.06 -12.72 4.40
CA PHE A 93 28.84 -12.08 5.45
C PHE A 93 28.33 -12.46 6.84
N ALA A 94 29.22 -12.44 7.83
CA ALA A 94 28.83 -12.60 9.22
C ALA A 94 27.89 -11.45 9.63
N ASN A 95 27.06 -11.68 10.65
CA ASN A 95 26.05 -10.73 11.10
C ASN A 95 26.59 -9.47 11.82
N LYS A 96 27.88 -9.16 11.69
CA LYS A 96 28.45 -7.90 12.18
C LYS A 96 27.94 -6.74 11.33
N THR A 97 27.90 -5.55 11.94
CA THR A 97 27.41 -4.32 11.31
C THR A 97 28.56 -3.34 11.19
N TYR A 98 28.74 -2.75 10.00
CA TYR A 98 29.84 -1.83 9.72
C TYR A 98 29.41 -0.71 8.79
N LEU A 99 29.82 0.52 9.12
CA LEU A 99 29.94 1.58 8.12
C LEU A 99 30.99 1.21 7.06
N PRO A 100 30.98 1.84 5.88
CA PRO A 100 32.03 1.63 4.89
C PRO A 100 33.44 1.89 5.46
N SER A 101 33.60 2.93 6.27
CA SER A 101 34.85 3.31 6.94
C SER A 101 35.32 2.31 8.00
N GLU A 102 34.41 1.54 8.58
CA GLU A 102 34.68 0.55 9.63
C GLU A 102 34.78 -0.88 9.11
N THR A 103 34.58 -1.07 7.80
CA THR A 103 34.65 -2.40 7.20
C THR A 103 36.07 -2.94 7.33
N PRO A 104 36.28 -4.15 7.89
CA PRO A 104 37.61 -4.73 7.99
C PRO A 104 38.30 -4.73 6.63
N SER A 105 39.54 -4.22 6.56
CA SER A 105 40.25 -4.02 5.28
C SER A 105 40.21 -5.23 4.33
N PRO A 106 40.32 -6.49 4.81
CA PRO A 106 40.22 -7.67 3.94
C PRO A 106 38.83 -7.91 3.31
N LEU A 107 37.76 -7.29 3.84
CA LEU A 107 36.38 -7.41 3.36
C LEU A 107 35.93 -6.25 2.46
N VAL A 108 36.64 -5.11 2.47
CA VAL A 108 36.25 -3.90 1.71
C VAL A 108 35.98 -4.20 0.24
N LYS A 109 36.88 -4.95 -0.41
CA LYS A 109 36.72 -5.28 -1.83
C LYS A 109 35.56 -6.26 -2.09
N TYR A 110 35.30 -7.21 -1.18
CA TYR A 110 34.17 -8.12 -1.30
C TYR A 110 32.82 -7.41 -1.10
N ARG A 111 32.77 -6.45 -0.18
CA ARG A 111 31.61 -5.58 0.06
C ARG A 111 31.20 -4.83 -1.21
N GLU A 112 32.17 -4.17 -1.85
CA GLU A 112 31.92 -3.42 -3.09
C GLU A 112 31.63 -4.33 -4.30
N GLU A 113 32.33 -5.45 -4.44
CA GLU A 113 32.06 -6.41 -5.53
C GLU A 113 30.64 -7.00 -5.46
N GLU A 114 30.12 -7.30 -4.26
CA GLU A 114 28.73 -7.74 -4.11
C GLU A 114 27.75 -6.64 -4.51
N LEU A 115 27.97 -5.39 -4.11
CA LEU A 115 27.12 -4.28 -4.56
C LEU A 115 27.15 -4.09 -6.09
N GLN A 116 28.30 -4.29 -6.73
CA GLN A 116 28.40 -4.27 -8.20
C GLN A 116 27.59 -5.40 -8.84
N ILE A 117 27.62 -6.60 -8.27
CA ILE A 117 26.80 -7.74 -8.73
C ILE A 117 25.31 -7.40 -8.61
N LEU A 118 24.89 -6.83 -7.48
CA LEU A 118 23.49 -6.46 -7.22
C LEU A 118 23.01 -5.34 -8.14
N ARG A 119 23.89 -4.40 -8.56
CA ARG A 119 23.54 -3.35 -9.51
C ARG A 119 23.38 -3.85 -10.95
N GLY A 120 24.12 -4.89 -11.33
CA GLY A 120 24.22 -5.34 -12.72
C GLY A 120 24.79 -4.27 -13.65
N ASP A 121 24.46 -4.37 -14.95
CA ASP A 121 24.97 -3.48 -16.01
C ASP A 121 23.89 -2.67 -16.73
N GLY A 122 22.62 -2.78 -16.31
CA GLY A 122 21.48 -2.10 -16.91
C GLY A 122 21.00 -2.67 -18.25
N THR A 123 21.51 -3.83 -18.67
CA THR A 123 21.18 -4.44 -19.98
C THR A 123 20.60 -5.83 -19.84
N GLY A 124 20.05 -6.38 -20.93
CA GLY A 124 19.53 -7.75 -21.01
C GLY A 124 18.19 -7.98 -20.30
N GLU A 125 17.55 -9.08 -20.65
CA GLU A 125 16.35 -9.59 -20.00
C GLU A 125 16.72 -10.30 -18.70
N ARG A 126 16.00 -10.01 -17.62
CA ARG A 126 16.26 -10.60 -16.31
C ARG A 126 15.84 -12.07 -16.23
N LYS A 127 16.60 -12.86 -15.47
CA LYS A 127 16.39 -14.30 -15.31
C LYS A 127 16.08 -14.65 -13.86
N LEU A 128 15.30 -15.70 -13.65
CA LEU A 128 14.76 -16.10 -12.34
C LEU A 128 15.81 -16.16 -11.21
N HIS A 129 17.02 -16.66 -11.49
CA HIS A 129 18.09 -16.82 -10.49
C HIS A 129 18.88 -15.53 -10.22
N GLU A 130 18.67 -14.46 -10.99
CA GLU A 130 19.41 -13.20 -10.86
C GLU A 130 18.93 -12.39 -9.66
N ARG A 131 19.88 -11.67 -9.04
CA ARG A 131 19.67 -10.77 -7.90
C ARG A 131 19.98 -9.32 -8.29
N ILE A 132 19.60 -8.93 -9.51
CA ILE A 132 19.96 -7.64 -10.10
C ILE A 132 18.83 -6.65 -9.87
N TYR A 133 19.13 -5.60 -9.11
CA TYR A 133 18.25 -4.49 -8.80
C TYR A 133 18.58 -3.32 -9.72
N ASP A 134 17.61 -2.83 -10.49
CA ASP A 134 17.75 -1.63 -11.31
C ASP A 134 16.37 -1.02 -11.57
N TYR A 135 16.35 0.20 -12.12
CA TYR A 135 15.14 0.98 -12.35
C TYR A 135 14.66 0.89 -13.78
N ASP A 136 13.34 0.97 -13.94
CA ASP A 136 12.70 1.27 -15.22
C ASP A 136 11.37 1.99 -14.99
N VAL A 137 10.80 2.57 -16.05
CA VAL A 137 9.51 3.28 -16.02
C VAL A 137 8.35 2.29 -16.12
N TYR A 138 7.12 2.70 -15.80
CA TYR A 138 5.93 1.86 -15.99
C TYR A 138 5.50 1.90 -17.46
N ASN A 139 6.20 1.12 -18.28
CA ASN A 139 5.92 0.89 -19.70
C ASN A 139 5.48 -0.56 -19.98
N ASP A 140 5.25 -1.35 -18.94
CA ASP A 140 4.86 -2.77 -18.99
C ASP A 140 3.38 -3.00 -18.69
N LEU A 141 2.58 -1.93 -18.52
CA LEU A 141 1.15 -2.03 -18.23
C LEU A 141 0.29 -2.21 -19.49
N GLY A 142 0.75 -1.71 -20.63
CA GLY A 142 0.02 -1.79 -21.91
C GLY A 142 0.30 -3.07 -22.69
N ASN A 143 -0.63 -3.44 -23.57
CA ASN A 143 -0.47 -4.55 -24.52
C ASN A 143 -0.83 -4.16 -25.97
N PRO A 144 -0.13 -3.17 -26.57
CA PRO A 144 -0.45 -2.63 -27.89
C PRO A 144 -0.38 -3.70 -29.01
N ASP A 145 0.49 -4.69 -28.87
CA ASP A 145 0.61 -5.80 -29.84
C ASP A 145 -0.71 -6.55 -30.03
N HIS A 146 -1.48 -6.74 -28.94
CA HIS A 146 -2.78 -7.41 -28.97
C HIS A 146 -3.96 -6.48 -29.35
N GLY A 147 -3.84 -5.16 -29.17
CA GLY A 147 -4.86 -4.21 -29.60
C GLY A 147 -4.54 -2.76 -29.23
N GLU A 148 -4.95 -1.81 -30.07
CA GLU A 148 -4.74 -0.37 -29.80
C GLU A 148 -5.49 0.11 -28.55
N ASN A 149 -6.64 -0.50 -28.24
CA ASN A 149 -7.40 -0.27 -27.02
C ASN A 149 -6.66 -0.71 -25.74
N LEU A 150 -5.63 -1.54 -25.86
CA LEU A 150 -4.77 -2.00 -24.76
C LEU A 150 -3.47 -1.20 -24.67
N ALA A 151 -3.23 -0.21 -25.55
CA ALA A 151 -2.11 0.71 -25.40
C ALA A 151 -2.34 1.61 -24.18
N ARG A 152 -1.28 1.86 -23.40
CA ARG A 152 -1.30 2.75 -22.23
C ARG A 152 -0.13 3.72 -22.31
N PRO A 153 -0.26 4.94 -21.75
CA PRO A 153 0.85 5.87 -21.68
C PRO A 153 1.96 5.28 -20.79
N VAL A 154 3.22 5.51 -21.18
CA VAL A 154 4.36 5.25 -20.31
C VAL A 154 4.32 6.23 -19.13
N LEU A 155 4.35 5.71 -17.91
CA LEU A 155 4.38 6.54 -16.70
C LEU A 155 5.80 6.54 -16.12
N GLY A 156 6.36 7.74 -15.97
CA GLY A 156 7.73 7.99 -15.57
C GLY A 156 8.62 8.44 -16.74
N GLY A 157 9.60 9.30 -16.45
CA GLY A 157 10.57 9.79 -17.45
C GLY A 157 10.06 10.94 -18.31
N SER A 158 8.94 11.55 -17.96
CA SER A 158 8.39 12.73 -18.65
C SER A 158 7.74 13.70 -17.66
N SER A 159 7.66 14.99 -18.03
CA SER A 159 6.93 16.00 -17.27
C SER A 159 5.40 15.85 -17.37
N THR A 160 4.92 15.22 -18.45
CA THR A 160 3.48 14.99 -18.67
C THR A 160 2.96 13.92 -17.71
N HIS A 161 3.68 12.80 -17.62
CA HIS A 161 3.38 11.66 -16.75
C HIS A 161 4.60 11.33 -15.86
N PRO A 162 4.93 12.17 -14.88
CA PRO A 162 5.98 11.85 -13.92
C PRO A 162 5.53 10.70 -13.03
N TYR A 163 6.44 9.83 -12.63
CA TYR A 163 6.11 8.70 -11.77
C TYR A 163 7.31 8.11 -11.04
N PRO A 164 7.14 7.46 -9.87
CA PRO A 164 8.19 6.61 -9.29
C PRO A 164 8.66 5.55 -10.30
N ARG A 165 9.92 5.13 -10.18
CA ARG A 165 10.45 3.99 -10.94
C ARG A 165 10.08 2.67 -10.29
N ARG A 166 10.03 1.62 -11.10
CA ARG A 166 9.81 0.23 -10.69
C ARG A 166 11.06 -0.62 -10.94
N GLY A 167 11.04 -1.88 -10.49
CA GLY A 167 12.09 -2.86 -10.78
C GLY A 167 12.22 -3.17 -12.28
N ARG A 168 13.41 -3.00 -12.84
CA ARG A 168 13.72 -3.31 -14.23
C ARG A 168 13.62 -4.81 -14.52
N THR A 169 12.88 -5.17 -15.55
CA THR A 169 12.69 -6.56 -16.02
C THR A 169 13.42 -6.82 -17.33
N GLY A 170 13.57 -5.80 -18.18
CA GLY A 170 14.41 -5.84 -19.37
C GLY A 170 13.91 -6.76 -20.48
N ARG A 171 12.62 -7.12 -20.49
CA ARG A 171 12.02 -7.85 -21.61
C ARG A 171 12.05 -6.97 -22.85
N TYR A 172 11.98 -7.62 -24.00
CA TYR A 172 12.04 -6.93 -25.29
C TYR A 172 10.87 -5.93 -25.45
N PRO A 173 11.06 -4.85 -26.22
CA PRO A 173 9.96 -3.95 -26.58
C PRO A 173 8.86 -4.68 -27.36
N THR A 174 7.64 -4.13 -27.33
CA THR A 174 6.54 -4.61 -28.19
C THR A 174 6.83 -4.31 -29.66
N ARG A 175 6.17 -5.01 -30.59
CA ARG A 175 6.37 -4.80 -32.03
C ARG A 175 5.72 -3.51 -32.53
N LYS A 176 4.57 -3.15 -31.98
CA LYS A 176 3.80 -1.96 -32.39
C LYS A 176 4.22 -0.68 -31.68
N ASP A 177 4.77 -0.76 -30.47
CA ASP A 177 5.30 0.40 -29.74
C ASP A 177 6.66 0.07 -29.08
N PRO A 178 7.77 0.61 -29.62
CA PRO A 178 9.10 0.35 -29.07
C PRO A 178 9.32 0.98 -27.69
N LYS A 179 8.42 1.83 -27.20
CA LYS A 179 8.47 2.40 -25.83
C LYS A 179 7.81 1.50 -24.80
N SER A 180 6.91 0.61 -25.23
CA SER A 180 6.23 -0.35 -24.36
C SER A 180 7.04 -1.65 -24.25
N GLU A 181 7.18 -2.17 -23.02
CA GLU A 181 7.80 -3.46 -22.77
C GLU A 181 6.81 -4.59 -23.07
N LYS A 182 7.30 -5.71 -23.62
CA LYS A 182 6.44 -6.86 -23.93
C LYS A 182 5.83 -7.45 -22.64
N PRO A 183 4.52 -7.73 -22.62
CA PRO A 183 3.89 -8.43 -21.50
C PRO A 183 4.48 -9.82 -21.28
N ALA A 184 4.44 -10.30 -20.05
CA ALA A 184 4.85 -11.64 -19.66
C ALA A 184 3.87 -12.24 -18.65
N THR A 185 3.83 -13.57 -18.62
CA THR A 185 3.04 -14.34 -17.64
C THR A 185 3.76 -14.50 -16.30
N GLU A 186 5.00 -14.04 -16.18
CA GLU A 186 5.74 -13.95 -14.92
C GLU A 186 6.63 -12.71 -14.99
N ILE A 187 6.41 -11.76 -14.10
CA ILE A 187 7.23 -10.54 -14.02
C ILE A 187 8.40 -10.79 -13.07
N TYR A 188 9.62 -10.62 -13.59
CA TYR A 188 10.84 -10.76 -12.79
C TYR A 188 10.86 -9.80 -11.60
N VAL A 189 11.29 -10.35 -10.46
CA VAL A 189 11.87 -9.62 -9.34
C VAL A 189 13.19 -10.28 -8.96
N PRO A 190 14.14 -9.55 -8.34
CA PRO A 190 15.34 -10.14 -7.76
C PRO A 190 15.00 -11.34 -6.90
N ARG A 191 15.73 -12.45 -7.08
CA ARG A 191 15.27 -13.77 -6.64
C ARG A 191 14.82 -13.85 -5.18
N ASP A 192 15.53 -13.16 -4.30
CA ASP A 192 15.29 -13.20 -2.85
C ASP A 192 14.12 -12.27 -2.42
N GLU A 193 13.62 -11.42 -3.31
CA GLU A 193 12.40 -10.60 -3.10
C GLU A 193 11.12 -11.38 -3.40
N ASN A 194 11.22 -12.48 -4.16
CA ASN A 194 10.05 -13.31 -4.45
C ASN A 194 9.59 -14.05 -3.20
N PHE A 195 8.27 -14.11 -2.99
CA PHE A 195 7.62 -14.74 -1.83
C PHE A 195 8.24 -16.11 -1.51
N GLY A 196 8.43 -16.35 -0.21
CA GLY A 196 8.79 -17.68 0.29
C GLY A 196 7.71 -18.73 -0.01
N HIS A 197 8.05 -20.00 0.19
CA HIS A 197 7.11 -21.10 -0.05
C HIS A 197 5.86 -21.04 0.82
N LEU A 198 5.96 -20.56 2.07
CA LEU A 198 4.82 -20.41 2.97
C LEU A 198 3.86 -19.31 2.50
N LYS A 199 4.29 -18.06 2.26
CA LYS A 199 3.40 -17.04 1.63
C LYS A 199 2.80 -17.48 0.30
N SER A 200 3.57 -18.23 -0.49
CA SER A 200 3.07 -18.80 -1.75
C SER A 200 2.00 -19.87 -1.52
N SER A 201 2.06 -20.66 -0.44
CA SER A 201 0.99 -21.59 -0.04
C SER A 201 -0.16 -20.92 0.71
N ASP A 202 0.14 -19.84 1.44
CA ASP A 202 -0.73 -19.18 2.44
C ASP A 202 -1.59 -18.07 1.86
N PHE A 203 -1.37 -17.70 0.59
CA PHE A 203 -2.41 -17.35 -0.39
C PHE A 203 -2.17 -16.12 -1.30
N LEU A 204 -1.13 -15.32 -1.08
CA LEU A 204 -1.05 -13.99 -1.71
C LEU A 204 -0.69 -14.04 -3.22
N THR A 205 0.33 -14.83 -3.59
CA THR A 205 0.87 -14.92 -4.96
C THR A 205 -0.14 -15.50 -5.96
N TYR A 206 -0.77 -16.62 -5.59
CA TYR A 206 -1.74 -17.29 -6.45
C TYR A 206 -3.06 -16.55 -6.47
N GLY A 207 -3.43 -15.82 -5.41
CA GLY A 207 -4.77 -15.26 -5.26
C GLY A 207 -5.13 -14.26 -6.35
N ILE A 208 -4.38 -13.17 -6.48
CA ILE A 208 -4.67 -12.10 -7.46
C ILE A 208 -4.62 -12.65 -8.89
N LYS A 209 -3.61 -13.46 -9.18
CA LYS A 209 -3.42 -14.08 -10.50
C LYS A 209 -4.54 -15.06 -10.84
N SER A 210 -4.91 -15.95 -9.90
CA SER A 210 -6.02 -16.88 -10.07
C SER A 210 -7.35 -16.14 -10.19
N VAL A 211 -7.56 -15.05 -9.46
CA VAL A 211 -8.76 -14.22 -9.62
C VAL A 211 -8.82 -13.65 -11.04
N SER A 212 -7.74 -13.04 -11.52
CA SER A 212 -7.68 -12.42 -12.85
C SER A 212 -7.79 -13.45 -14.00
N GLN A 213 -7.06 -14.57 -13.91
CA GLN A 213 -6.88 -15.51 -15.02
C GLN A 213 -7.88 -16.68 -15.02
N ILE A 214 -8.51 -16.99 -13.88
CA ILE A 214 -9.36 -18.17 -13.72
C ILE A 214 -10.75 -17.81 -13.20
N VAL A 215 -10.83 -17.11 -12.05
CA VAL A 215 -12.13 -16.80 -11.41
C VAL A 215 -12.94 -15.82 -12.25
N LEU A 216 -12.30 -14.78 -12.79
CA LEU A 216 -12.96 -13.76 -13.60
C LEU A 216 -13.60 -14.36 -14.87
N PRO A 217 -12.87 -15.13 -15.71
CA PRO A 217 -13.49 -15.83 -16.84
C PRO A 217 -14.61 -16.81 -16.44
N ALA A 218 -14.48 -17.48 -15.30
CA ALA A 218 -15.50 -18.40 -14.79
C ALA A 218 -16.77 -17.65 -14.37
N PHE A 219 -16.64 -16.50 -13.72
CA PHE A 219 -17.77 -15.60 -13.47
C PHE A 219 -18.36 -15.10 -14.78
N GLU A 220 -17.57 -14.58 -15.73
CA GLU A 220 -18.07 -14.09 -17.02
C GLU A 220 -18.97 -15.12 -17.71
N SER A 221 -18.52 -16.38 -17.78
CA SER A 221 -19.32 -17.50 -18.32
C SER A 221 -20.68 -17.64 -17.64
N ALA A 222 -20.75 -17.57 -16.30
CA ALA A 222 -22.02 -17.67 -15.56
C ALA A 222 -23.01 -16.54 -15.90
N PHE A 223 -22.50 -15.32 -16.13
CA PHE A 223 -23.31 -14.16 -16.50
C PHE A 223 -23.69 -14.14 -17.99
N ASP A 224 -22.84 -14.66 -18.87
CA ASP A 224 -23.12 -14.78 -20.31
C ASP A 224 -24.15 -15.88 -20.61
N LEU A 225 -24.13 -16.97 -19.85
CA LEU A 225 -25.15 -18.02 -19.89
C LEU A 225 -26.46 -17.62 -19.18
N ASN A 226 -26.55 -16.39 -18.65
CA ASN A 226 -27.69 -15.88 -17.87
C ASN A 226 -28.10 -16.79 -16.69
N PHE A 227 -27.15 -17.52 -16.09
CA PHE A 227 -27.43 -18.38 -14.94
C PHE A 227 -27.75 -17.57 -13.68
N THR A 228 -27.14 -16.39 -13.55
CA THR A 228 -27.37 -15.45 -12.46
C THR A 228 -27.73 -14.07 -13.02
N PRO A 229 -28.62 -13.29 -12.37
CA PRO A 229 -28.94 -11.94 -12.81
C PRO A 229 -27.70 -11.05 -12.88
N ARG A 230 -27.62 -10.18 -13.91
CA ARG A 230 -26.53 -9.20 -14.12
C ARG A 230 -26.54 -8.03 -13.13
N GLU A 231 -27.68 -7.78 -12.51
CA GLU A 231 -27.89 -6.70 -11.54
C GLU A 231 -28.30 -7.26 -10.19
N PHE A 232 -28.13 -6.44 -9.15
CA PHE A 232 -28.87 -6.60 -7.90
C PHE A 232 -30.22 -5.87 -8.03
N ASP A 233 -31.29 -6.46 -7.51
CA ASP A 233 -32.62 -5.87 -7.48
C ASP A 233 -32.95 -5.24 -6.12
N SER A 234 -32.30 -5.69 -5.04
CA SER A 234 -32.49 -5.18 -3.69
C SER A 234 -31.20 -5.13 -2.88
N PHE A 235 -31.19 -4.37 -1.78
CA PHE A 235 -30.06 -4.41 -0.84
C PHE A 235 -29.94 -5.78 -0.15
N GLN A 236 -31.00 -6.59 -0.12
CA GLN A 236 -30.93 -7.96 0.39
C GLN A 236 -30.07 -8.83 -0.51
N ASP A 237 -30.15 -8.68 -1.84
CA ASP A 237 -29.36 -9.47 -2.78
C ASP A 237 -27.85 -9.27 -2.57
N VAL A 238 -27.44 -8.07 -2.15
CA VAL A 238 -26.04 -7.78 -1.78
C VAL A 238 -25.68 -8.46 -0.46
N ARG A 239 -26.57 -8.42 0.54
CA ARG A 239 -26.36 -9.13 1.82
C ARG A 239 -26.30 -10.64 1.65
N ASP A 240 -27.08 -11.17 0.71
CA ASP A 240 -27.11 -12.59 0.41
C ASP A 240 -25.74 -13.10 -0.03
N LEU A 241 -24.83 -12.27 -0.55
CA LEU A 241 -23.46 -12.69 -0.85
C LEU A 241 -22.69 -13.27 0.34
N PHE A 242 -22.98 -12.82 1.56
CA PHE A 242 -22.35 -13.32 2.80
C PHE A 242 -23.34 -13.98 3.79
N GLU A 243 -24.65 -13.93 3.51
CA GLU A 243 -25.68 -14.66 4.28
C GLU A 243 -26.00 -16.01 3.61
N GLY A 244 -26.66 -15.96 2.45
CA GLY A 244 -27.10 -17.14 1.68
C GLY A 244 -26.09 -17.68 0.66
N GLY A 245 -25.07 -16.88 0.32
CA GLY A 245 -24.15 -17.07 -0.80
C GLY A 245 -24.76 -16.78 -2.17
N ILE A 246 -23.91 -16.77 -3.20
CA ILE A 246 -24.30 -16.73 -4.61
C ILE A 246 -24.37 -18.14 -5.17
N LYS A 247 -25.48 -18.46 -5.85
CA LYS A 247 -25.62 -19.69 -6.62
C LYS A 247 -24.91 -19.55 -7.96
N LEU A 248 -24.02 -20.48 -8.26
CA LEU A 248 -23.28 -20.55 -9.52
C LEU A 248 -23.39 -21.95 -10.15
N PRO A 249 -23.12 -22.08 -11.45
CA PRO A 249 -23.03 -23.39 -12.09
C PRO A 249 -21.99 -24.31 -11.42
N LEU A 250 -22.26 -25.62 -11.39
CA LEU A 250 -21.33 -26.61 -10.81
C LEU A 250 -19.94 -26.58 -11.46
N ASP A 251 -19.87 -26.35 -12.78
CA ASP A 251 -18.62 -26.24 -13.52
C ASP A 251 -17.80 -25.02 -13.08
N VAL A 252 -18.46 -23.88 -12.85
CA VAL A 252 -17.83 -22.66 -12.30
C VAL A 252 -17.30 -22.92 -10.89
N ILE A 253 -18.09 -23.54 -10.02
CA ILE A 253 -17.65 -23.86 -8.66
C ILE A 253 -16.52 -24.90 -8.67
N SER A 254 -16.60 -25.92 -9.53
CA SER A 254 -15.54 -26.91 -9.67
C SER A 254 -14.24 -26.34 -10.24
N THR A 255 -14.32 -25.23 -10.98
CA THR A 255 -13.16 -24.49 -11.48
C THR A 255 -12.52 -23.64 -10.38
N ILE A 256 -13.36 -23.02 -9.55
CA ILE A 256 -12.95 -22.05 -8.54
C ILE A 256 -12.51 -22.71 -7.22
N SER A 257 -13.31 -23.67 -6.73
CA SER A 257 -13.11 -24.32 -5.43
C SER A 257 -11.80 -25.10 -5.26
N PRO A 258 -11.16 -25.73 -6.26
CA PRO A 258 -9.90 -26.44 -6.02
C PRO A 258 -8.69 -25.51 -5.96
N LEU A 259 -8.83 -24.25 -6.41
CA LEU A 259 -7.73 -23.30 -6.41
C LEU A 259 -7.25 -23.07 -4.97
N PRO A 260 -5.94 -23.14 -4.69
CA PRO A 260 -5.37 -22.56 -3.48
C PRO A 260 -5.90 -21.13 -3.35
N VAL A 261 -5.97 -20.57 -2.13
CA VAL A 261 -6.54 -19.22 -1.87
C VAL A 261 -8.06 -19.18 -1.89
N ILE A 262 -8.70 -19.67 -2.95
CA ILE A 262 -10.12 -19.40 -3.17
C ILE A 262 -11.04 -20.20 -2.23
N LYS A 263 -10.57 -21.36 -1.74
CA LYS A 263 -11.22 -22.10 -0.64
C LYS A 263 -11.33 -21.28 0.66
N GLU A 264 -10.38 -20.38 0.90
CA GLU A 264 -10.37 -19.52 2.09
C GLU A 264 -11.27 -18.28 1.91
N LEU A 265 -11.46 -17.82 0.66
CA LEU A 265 -12.34 -16.70 0.33
C LEU A 265 -13.83 -17.06 0.45
N PHE A 266 -14.17 -18.27 0.02
CA PHE A 266 -15.56 -18.71 -0.03
C PHE A 266 -15.80 -19.90 0.89
N ARG A 267 -16.79 -19.76 1.77
CA ARG A 267 -17.44 -20.95 2.31
C ARG A 267 -18.31 -21.55 1.22
N THR A 268 -18.08 -22.81 0.90
CA THR A 268 -18.93 -23.60 0.00
C THR A 268 -19.65 -24.70 0.78
N ASP A 269 -20.87 -25.02 0.37
CA ASP A 269 -21.60 -26.20 0.84
C ASP A 269 -21.13 -27.50 0.17
N GLY A 270 -20.15 -27.41 -0.75
CA GLY A 270 -19.70 -28.53 -1.57
C GLY A 270 -20.61 -28.82 -2.77
N GLU A 271 -21.64 -27.99 -3.00
CA GLU A 271 -22.58 -28.09 -4.12
C GLU A 271 -22.53 -26.81 -4.97
N ASN A 272 -23.52 -25.92 -4.84
CA ASN A 272 -23.80 -24.84 -5.78
C ASN A 272 -23.63 -23.42 -5.21
N VAL A 273 -23.11 -23.27 -3.99
CA VAL A 273 -23.05 -21.98 -3.30
C VAL A 273 -21.62 -21.55 -3.00
N LEU A 274 -21.29 -20.30 -3.36
CA LEU A 274 -20.11 -19.57 -2.87
C LEU A 274 -20.56 -18.46 -1.93
N LYS A 275 -19.98 -18.38 -0.73
CA LYS A 275 -20.35 -17.38 0.27
C LYS A 275 -19.12 -16.65 0.82
N PHE A 276 -19.14 -15.34 0.68
CA PHE A 276 -18.13 -14.44 1.23
C PHE A 276 -18.23 -14.35 2.77
N PRO A 277 -17.16 -13.99 3.49
CA PRO A 277 -17.24 -13.71 4.92
C PRO A 277 -18.07 -12.42 5.19
N PRO A 278 -18.82 -12.32 6.30
CA PRO A 278 -19.52 -11.08 6.64
C PRO A 278 -18.54 -9.90 6.85
N PRO A 279 -18.68 -8.79 6.09
CA PRO A 279 -17.85 -7.61 6.27
C PRO A 279 -18.03 -6.99 7.66
N HIS A 280 -16.96 -6.45 8.24
CA HIS A 280 -16.97 -5.94 9.62
C HIS A 280 -18.00 -4.82 9.83
N VAL A 281 -18.13 -3.91 8.87
CA VAL A 281 -19.04 -2.75 8.92
C VAL A 281 -20.52 -3.13 9.06
N VAL A 282 -20.91 -4.35 8.70
CA VAL A 282 -22.30 -4.85 8.80
C VAL A 282 -22.49 -5.98 9.81
N LYS A 283 -21.46 -6.34 10.60
CA LYS A 283 -21.57 -7.43 11.59
C LYS A 283 -22.58 -7.14 12.70
N VAL A 284 -22.75 -5.87 13.08
CA VAL A 284 -23.67 -5.46 14.15
C VAL A 284 -24.92 -4.79 13.59
N SER A 285 -24.77 -3.83 12.66
CA SER A 285 -25.90 -3.13 12.04
C SER A 285 -25.84 -3.21 10.52
N LYS A 286 -26.91 -3.75 9.90
CA LYS A 286 -27.01 -3.93 8.44
C LYS A 286 -27.31 -2.63 7.68
N SER A 287 -27.62 -1.54 8.38
CA SER A 287 -28.04 -0.26 7.78
C SER A 287 -27.25 0.96 8.29
N ALA A 288 -26.40 0.82 9.32
CA ALA A 288 -25.65 1.95 9.89
C ALA A 288 -24.73 2.65 8.88
N TRP A 289 -24.22 1.92 7.89
CA TRP A 289 -23.44 2.48 6.76
C TRP A 289 -24.19 3.59 5.99
N MET A 290 -25.52 3.59 6.01
CA MET A 290 -26.33 4.61 5.33
C MET A 290 -26.42 5.93 6.09
N THR A 291 -26.05 5.95 7.36
CA THR A 291 -26.18 7.12 8.23
C THR A 291 -25.21 8.21 7.80
N ASP A 292 -25.54 9.47 8.13
CA ASP A 292 -24.65 10.59 7.86
C ASP A 292 -23.46 10.58 8.82
N GLU A 293 -23.68 10.07 10.04
CA GLU A 293 -22.68 9.85 11.07
C GLU A 293 -21.59 8.88 10.58
N GLU A 294 -21.95 7.71 10.04
CA GLU A 294 -20.95 6.75 9.55
C GLU A 294 -20.20 7.28 8.32
N PHE A 295 -20.94 7.88 7.38
CA PHE A 295 -20.34 8.48 6.18
C PHE A 295 -19.25 9.52 6.52
N ALA A 296 -19.49 10.37 7.51
CA ALA A 296 -18.50 11.34 7.97
C ALA A 296 -17.40 10.69 8.83
N ARG A 297 -17.75 9.75 9.71
CA ARG A 297 -16.80 9.06 10.59
C ARG A 297 -15.75 8.27 9.81
N GLU A 298 -16.14 7.61 8.72
CA GLU A 298 -15.19 6.88 7.88
C GLU A 298 -14.10 7.78 7.27
N MET A 299 -14.31 9.09 7.16
CA MET A 299 -13.26 10.04 6.73
C MET A 299 -12.15 10.23 7.78
N LEU A 300 -12.39 9.81 9.04
CA LEU A 300 -11.43 9.87 10.15
C LEU A 300 -10.95 8.49 10.62
N ALA A 301 -11.75 7.45 10.41
CA ALA A 301 -11.55 6.12 10.98
C ALA A 301 -11.91 4.97 10.02
N GLY A 302 -12.19 5.28 8.75
CA GLY A 302 -12.51 4.32 7.70
C GLY A 302 -11.28 3.76 7.00
N VAL A 303 -11.47 3.27 5.78
CA VAL A 303 -10.40 2.74 4.92
C VAL A 303 -9.51 3.84 4.32
N ASN A 304 -10.02 5.07 4.18
CA ASN A 304 -9.27 6.21 3.62
C ASN A 304 -9.26 7.41 4.57
N PRO A 305 -8.70 7.27 5.79
CA PRO A 305 -8.89 8.24 6.85
C PRO A 305 -7.97 9.46 6.72
N CYS A 306 -7.31 9.68 5.58
CA CYS A 306 -6.22 10.65 5.42
C CYS A 306 -6.51 11.76 4.40
N MET A 307 -7.76 11.91 3.93
CA MET A 307 -8.09 12.86 2.86
C MET A 307 -8.84 14.11 3.29
N ILE A 308 -9.54 14.07 4.43
CA ILE A 308 -10.24 15.24 4.97
C ILE A 308 -9.27 16.39 5.28
N ARG A 309 -9.73 17.63 5.08
CA ARG A 309 -8.97 18.85 5.34
C ARG A 309 -9.78 19.84 6.17
N GLY A 310 -9.10 20.62 7.02
CA GLY A 310 -9.71 21.79 7.65
C GLY A 310 -9.98 22.87 6.60
N LEU A 311 -11.23 23.34 6.53
CA LEU A 311 -11.63 24.40 5.61
C LEU A 311 -11.24 25.75 6.21
N GLN A 312 -10.41 26.51 5.48
CA GLN A 312 -9.89 27.80 5.96
C GLN A 312 -10.66 29.00 5.42
N GLU A 313 -11.39 28.83 4.31
CA GLU A 313 -12.18 29.88 3.69
C GLU A 313 -13.43 29.29 3.02
N PHE A 314 -14.46 30.12 2.89
CA PHE A 314 -15.72 29.74 2.27
C PHE A 314 -16.17 30.81 1.24
N PRO A 315 -16.70 30.43 0.07
CA PRO A 315 -16.84 29.05 -0.43
C PRO A 315 -15.47 28.41 -0.74
N PRO A 316 -15.39 27.06 -0.77
CA PRO A 316 -14.14 26.38 -1.12
C PRO A 316 -13.65 26.78 -2.51
N LYS A 317 -12.32 26.95 -2.65
CA LYS A 317 -11.69 27.33 -3.91
C LYS A 317 -11.04 26.16 -4.63
N SER A 318 -11.04 26.24 -5.96
CA SER A 318 -10.26 25.37 -6.84
C SER A 318 -8.90 26.00 -7.15
N ASN A 319 -7.87 25.16 -7.26
CA ASN A 319 -6.53 25.52 -7.73
C ASN A 319 -6.32 25.16 -9.21
N LEU A 320 -7.36 24.71 -9.91
CA LEU A 320 -7.29 24.47 -11.36
C LEU A 320 -7.03 25.78 -12.09
N ASP A 321 -6.23 25.72 -13.15
CA ASP A 321 -5.92 26.89 -13.98
C ASP A 321 -7.22 27.39 -14.67
N PRO A 322 -7.71 28.60 -14.32
CA PRO A 322 -8.96 29.12 -14.89
C PRO A 322 -8.85 29.41 -16.39
N THR A 323 -7.64 29.51 -16.96
CA THR A 323 -7.44 29.66 -18.41
C THR A 323 -7.67 28.35 -19.17
N VAL A 324 -7.56 27.21 -18.47
CA VAL A 324 -7.78 25.86 -19.01
C VAL A 324 -9.18 25.36 -18.66
N TYR A 325 -9.62 25.60 -17.43
CA TYR A 325 -10.85 25.03 -16.87
C TYR A 325 -11.96 26.06 -16.60
N GLY A 326 -11.79 27.35 -16.93
CA GLY A 326 -12.83 28.36 -16.75
C GLY A 326 -13.19 28.65 -15.29
N ASP A 327 -14.41 29.14 -15.04
CA ASP A 327 -14.92 29.41 -13.69
C ASP A 327 -15.14 28.09 -12.92
N GLN A 328 -14.38 27.93 -11.84
CA GLN A 328 -14.46 26.79 -10.92
C GLN A 328 -14.98 27.21 -9.54
N THR A 329 -15.65 28.36 -9.44
CA THR A 329 -16.23 28.86 -8.19
C THR A 329 -17.33 27.91 -7.72
N SER A 330 -17.16 27.38 -6.51
CA SER A 330 -18.15 26.51 -5.86
C SER A 330 -19.52 27.19 -5.78
N LYS A 331 -20.58 26.40 -5.97
CA LYS A 331 -21.98 26.86 -5.93
C LYS A 331 -22.65 26.65 -4.57
N ILE A 332 -21.91 26.16 -3.57
CA ILE A 332 -22.41 26.03 -2.19
C ILE A 332 -22.55 27.43 -1.58
N THR A 333 -23.74 27.77 -1.10
CA THR A 333 -24.00 29.04 -0.43
C THR A 333 -23.99 28.88 1.09
N ALA A 334 -23.53 29.90 1.81
CA ALA A 334 -23.42 29.87 3.27
C ALA A 334 -24.79 29.67 3.94
N ASP A 335 -25.82 30.40 3.47
CA ASP A 335 -27.17 30.38 4.04
C ASP A 335 -27.89 29.02 3.91
N ALA A 336 -27.39 28.13 3.05
CA ALA A 336 -27.96 26.80 2.86
C ALA A 336 -27.48 25.77 3.90
N LEU A 337 -26.42 26.07 4.66
CA LEU A 337 -25.79 25.12 5.56
C LEU A 337 -26.43 25.14 6.95
N ASN A 338 -26.79 23.96 7.47
CA ASN A 338 -27.24 23.80 8.85
C ASN A 338 -26.06 23.46 9.78
N LEU A 339 -25.46 24.50 10.37
CA LEU A 339 -24.30 24.43 11.27
C LEU A 339 -24.70 24.53 12.76
N ASP A 340 -25.85 23.95 13.11
CA ASP A 340 -26.38 23.87 14.48
C ASP A 340 -26.44 25.23 15.20
N GLY A 341 -26.83 26.27 14.45
CA GLY A 341 -27.03 27.63 14.95
C GLY A 341 -25.84 28.59 14.75
N LEU A 342 -24.68 28.10 14.30
CA LEU A 342 -23.54 28.94 13.94
C LEU A 342 -23.65 29.49 12.51
N THR A 343 -23.08 30.67 12.30
CA THR A 343 -22.76 31.18 10.96
C THR A 343 -21.51 30.49 10.40
N VAL A 344 -21.31 30.55 9.08
CA VAL A 344 -20.08 30.05 8.43
C VAL A 344 -18.83 30.73 9.00
N ASP A 345 -18.89 32.05 9.24
CA ASP A 345 -17.75 32.80 9.79
C ASP A 345 -17.38 32.34 11.20
N GLU A 346 -18.36 32.11 12.08
CA GLU A 346 -18.14 31.57 13.41
C GLU A 346 -17.59 30.13 13.37
N ALA A 347 -18.10 29.30 12.46
CA ALA A 347 -17.65 27.93 12.28
C ALA A 347 -16.22 27.86 11.71
N LEU A 348 -15.83 28.76 10.79
CA LEU A 348 -14.45 28.91 10.32
C LEU A 348 -13.54 29.40 11.45
N ALA A 349 -13.93 30.46 12.16
CA ALA A 349 -13.13 31.06 13.23
C ALA A 349 -12.87 30.09 14.40
N SER A 350 -13.83 29.19 14.68
CA SER A 350 -13.71 28.14 15.69
C SER A 350 -13.04 26.85 15.18
N GLY A 351 -12.63 26.79 13.90
CA GLY A 351 -11.98 25.63 13.31
C GLY A 351 -12.89 24.40 13.18
N ARG A 352 -14.19 24.62 12.99
CA ARG A 352 -15.24 23.58 12.96
C ARG A 352 -15.74 23.23 11.56
N LEU A 353 -15.22 23.84 10.49
CA LEU A 353 -15.53 23.44 9.12
C LEU A 353 -14.40 22.65 8.49
N PHE A 354 -14.78 21.58 7.80
CA PHE A 354 -13.89 20.66 7.11
C PHE A 354 -14.43 20.37 5.72
N VAL A 355 -13.56 19.85 4.86
CA VAL A 355 -13.90 19.49 3.49
C VAL A 355 -13.23 18.18 3.09
N LEU A 356 -14.00 17.32 2.42
CA LEU A 356 -13.46 16.25 1.58
C LEU A 356 -13.56 16.72 0.13
N ASP A 357 -12.41 17.07 -0.47
CA ASP A 357 -12.37 17.74 -1.77
C ASP A 357 -11.70 16.87 -2.85
N TYR A 358 -12.50 16.36 -3.78
CA TYR A 358 -12.05 15.63 -4.96
C TYR A 358 -12.18 16.42 -6.26
N HIS A 359 -12.68 17.64 -6.18
CA HIS A 359 -13.00 18.47 -7.34
C HIS A 359 -11.81 18.60 -8.31
N ASP A 360 -10.68 19.10 -7.81
CA ASP A 360 -9.49 19.38 -8.62
C ASP A 360 -8.80 18.13 -9.15
N THR A 361 -8.99 16.99 -8.49
CA THR A 361 -8.41 15.72 -8.95
C THR A 361 -9.21 15.13 -10.11
N PHE A 362 -10.55 15.23 -10.07
CA PHE A 362 -11.42 14.56 -11.02
C PHE A 362 -11.78 15.41 -12.25
N ILE A 363 -11.97 16.73 -12.11
CA ILE A 363 -12.36 17.60 -13.24
C ILE A 363 -11.47 17.40 -14.49
N PRO A 364 -10.12 17.32 -14.39
CA PRO A 364 -9.26 17.10 -15.56
C PRO A 364 -9.49 15.78 -16.33
N PHE A 365 -10.13 14.80 -15.70
CA PHE A 365 -10.38 13.47 -16.28
C PHE A 365 -11.87 13.24 -16.57
N LEU A 366 -12.75 14.05 -15.99
CA LEU A 366 -14.17 13.74 -15.88
C LEU A 366 -14.88 13.62 -17.22
N ARG A 367 -14.52 14.47 -18.20
CA ARG A 367 -15.07 14.39 -19.56
C ARG A 367 -14.77 13.03 -20.20
N ARG A 368 -13.50 12.61 -20.16
CA ARG A 368 -13.02 11.34 -20.75
C ARG A 368 -13.60 10.12 -20.03
N ILE A 369 -13.75 10.19 -18.70
CA ILE A 369 -14.42 9.14 -17.92
C ILE A 369 -15.89 9.04 -18.33
N ASN A 370 -16.59 10.16 -18.45
CA ASN A 370 -18.02 10.20 -18.78
C ASN A 370 -18.33 9.82 -20.23
N GLU A 371 -17.34 9.80 -21.12
CA GLU A 371 -17.46 9.24 -22.49
C GLU A 371 -17.45 7.71 -22.51
N THR A 372 -17.06 7.06 -21.41
CA THR A 372 -17.16 5.60 -21.25
C THR A 372 -18.57 5.16 -20.80
N SER A 373 -18.73 3.89 -20.45
CA SER A 373 -19.95 3.39 -19.80
C SER A 373 -20.15 3.96 -18.38
N ALA A 374 -19.10 4.49 -17.76
CA ALA A 374 -19.17 5.14 -16.46
C ALA A 374 -19.80 6.55 -16.56
N LYS A 375 -20.32 7.04 -15.43
CA LYS A 375 -20.77 8.43 -15.25
C LYS A 375 -20.43 8.89 -13.85
N ALA A 376 -19.75 10.02 -13.75
CA ALA A 376 -19.25 10.54 -12.50
C ALA A 376 -19.42 12.06 -12.41
N TYR A 377 -19.33 12.52 -11.15
CA TYR A 377 -19.11 13.90 -10.77
C TYR A 377 -17.72 14.04 -10.18
N ALA A 378 -17.19 15.25 -10.22
CA ALA A 378 -16.12 15.67 -9.31
C ALA A 378 -16.80 16.24 -8.06
N THR A 379 -16.51 15.65 -6.91
CA THR A 379 -17.30 15.91 -5.69
C THR A 379 -16.55 16.74 -4.66
N ARG A 380 -17.31 17.52 -3.89
CA ARG A 380 -16.83 18.21 -2.70
C ARG A 380 -17.86 18.09 -1.59
N THR A 381 -17.43 17.66 -0.40
CA THR A 381 -18.31 17.49 0.77
C THR A 381 -17.90 18.45 1.87
N ILE A 382 -18.84 19.24 2.38
CA ILE A 382 -18.62 20.10 3.56
C ILE A 382 -19.05 19.35 4.80
N LEU A 383 -18.18 19.37 5.81
CA LEU A 383 -18.43 18.76 7.11
C LEU A 383 -18.32 19.80 8.21
N PHE A 384 -19.18 19.66 9.21
CA PHE A 384 -19.22 20.48 10.40
C PHE A 384 -18.90 19.63 11.63
N LEU A 385 -17.98 20.11 12.47
CA LEU A 385 -17.65 19.50 13.76
C LEU A 385 -18.61 20.03 14.82
N LYS A 386 -19.48 19.15 15.31
CA LYS A 386 -20.45 19.45 16.36
C LYS A 386 -19.77 19.64 17.72
N GLU A 387 -20.51 20.19 18.66
CA GLU A 387 -20.05 20.35 20.06
C GLU A 387 -19.77 19.02 20.76
N ASP A 388 -20.48 17.95 20.39
CA ASP A 388 -20.22 16.59 20.88
C ASP A 388 -18.96 15.94 20.29
N GLY A 389 -18.21 16.69 19.47
CA GLY A 389 -16.97 16.25 18.83
C GLY A 389 -17.17 15.41 17.57
N THR A 390 -18.41 15.13 17.13
CA THR A 390 -18.66 14.34 15.93
C THR A 390 -18.80 15.17 14.65
N LEU A 391 -18.39 14.60 13.52
CA LEU A 391 -18.57 15.22 12.21
C LEU A 391 -19.98 14.99 11.63
N LYS A 392 -20.55 16.05 11.07
CA LYS A 392 -21.83 16.07 10.37
C LYS A 392 -21.63 16.53 8.93
N PRO A 393 -22.00 15.76 7.90
CA PRO A 393 -21.99 16.25 6.53
C PRO A 393 -23.13 17.26 6.34
N VAL A 394 -22.86 18.43 5.75
CA VAL A 394 -23.85 19.52 5.63
C VAL A 394 -24.15 19.94 4.19
N ALA A 395 -23.30 19.58 3.23
CA ALA A 395 -23.56 19.75 1.80
C ALA A 395 -22.64 18.85 0.96
N ILE A 396 -23.13 18.43 -0.21
CA ILE A 396 -22.33 17.81 -1.26
C ILE A 396 -22.51 18.61 -2.55
N GLU A 397 -21.41 19.05 -3.14
CA GLU A 397 -21.37 19.64 -4.47
C GLU A 397 -20.99 18.57 -5.50
N LEU A 398 -21.81 18.43 -6.53
CA LEU A 398 -21.62 17.50 -7.64
C LEU A 398 -21.33 18.32 -8.90
N SER A 399 -20.06 18.36 -9.30
CA SER A 399 -19.57 19.18 -10.42
C SER A 399 -19.35 18.33 -11.68
N LEU A 400 -19.70 18.86 -12.85
CA LEU A 400 -19.45 18.30 -14.17
C LEU A 400 -18.66 19.30 -15.03
N PRO A 401 -17.88 18.83 -16.01
CA PRO A 401 -17.32 19.71 -17.01
C PRO A 401 -18.46 20.35 -17.83
N HIS A 402 -18.33 21.62 -18.19
CA HIS A 402 -19.35 22.31 -18.96
C HIS A 402 -19.54 21.66 -20.35
N PRO A 403 -20.77 21.51 -20.87
CA PRO A 403 -21.02 20.91 -22.19
C PRO A 403 -20.25 21.56 -23.34
N ASP A 404 -20.14 22.89 -23.34
CA ASP A 404 -19.42 23.69 -24.35
C ASP A 404 -17.88 23.56 -24.31
N GLY A 405 -17.33 22.80 -23.36
CA GLY A 405 -15.90 22.56 -23.22
C GLY A 405 -15.35 22.96 -21.85
N ASP A 406 -14.17 22.44 -21.49
CA ASP A 406 -13.60 22.60 -20.14
C ASP A 406 -13.31 24.07 -19.81
N LYS A 407 -12.97 24.90 -20.81
CA LYS A 407 -12.72 26.35 -20.63
C LYS A 407 -13.96 27.15 -20.18
N SER A 408 -15.16 26.58 -20.31
CA SER A 408 -16.40 27.24 -19.91
C SER A 408 -16.74 27.05 -18.43
N GLY A 409 -15.88 26.41 -17.64
CA GLY A 409 -16.10 26.20 -16.22
C GLY A 409 -16.65 24.82 -15.88
N ALA A 410 -17.01 24.65 -14.61
CA ALA A 410 -17.80 23.51 -14.16
C ALA A 410 -19.28 23.93 -14.02
N ILE A 411 -20.19 23.01 -14.35
CA ILE A 411 -21.59 23.12 -13.93
C ILE A 411 -21.77 22.26 -12.68
N SER A 412 -22.37 22.84 -11.64
CA SER A 412 -22.47 22.17 -10.34
C SER A 412 -23.89 22.25 -9.82
N GLN A 413 -24.30 21.17 -9.15
CA GLN A 413 -25.50 21.14 -8.34
C GLN A 413 -25.11 20.83 -6.89
N VAL A 414 -25.81 21.46 -5.95
CA VAL A 414 -25.56 21.29 -4.52
C VAL A 414 -26.72 20.49 -3.93
N ILE A 415 -26.38 19.38 -3.29
CA ILE A 415 -27.33 18.51 -2.61
C ILE A 415 -27.13 18.69 -1.10
N LEU A 416 -28.23 18.87 -0.39
CA LEU A 416 -28.25 19.05 1.07
C LEU A 416 -28.80 17.80 1.76
N PRO A 417 -28.46 17.57 3.04
CA PRO A 417 -29.01 16.46 3.82
C PRO A 417 -30.54 16.46 3.86
N ALA A 418 -31.13 15.29 3.64
CA ALA A 418 -32.57 15.06 3.73
C ALA A 418 -32.85 13.63 4.24
N ASN A 419 -33.86 13.48 5.08
CA ASN A 419 -34.21 12.21 5.72
C ASN A 419 -35.49 11.57 5.16
N GLU A 420 -36.30 12.32 4.42
CA GLU A 420 -37.59 11.87 3.89
C GLU A 420 -37.71 12.14 2.39
N GLY A 421 -38.72 11.52 1.78
CA GLY A 421 -39.09 11.78 0.39
C GLY A 421 -38.06 11.30 -0.63
N VAL A 422 -38.14 11.89 -1.82
CA VAL A 422 -37.19 11.60 -2.91
C VAL A 422 -35.85 12.29 -2.64
N GLU A 423 -35.88 13.40 -1.92
CA GLU A 423 -34.73 14.19 -1.52
C GLU A 423 -33.74 13.37 -0.68
N SER A 424 -34.21 12.50 0.23
CA SER A 424 -33.32 11.59 0.97
C SER A 424 -32.65 10.54 0.09
N THR A 425 -33.32 10.12 -0.99
CA THR A 425 -32.72 9.21 -1.98
C THR A 425 -31.67 9.95 -2.82
N ILE A 426 -31.93 11.20 -3.20
CA ILE A 426 -30.97 12.06 -3.89
C ILE A 426 -29.74 12.31 -3.01
N TRP A 427 -29.93 12.57 -1.71
CA TRP A 427 -28.85 12.71 -0.74
C TRP A 427 -28.01 11.44 -0.62
N LEU A 428 -28.66 10.27 -0.50
CA LEU A 428 -27.98 8.98 -0.46
C LEU A 428 -27.16 8.73 -1.74
N LEU A 429 -27.69 9.07 -2.91
CA LEU A 429 -26.96 9.00 -4.18
C LEU A 429 -25.79 9.99 -4.23
N ALA A 430 -25.96 11.21 -3.71
CA ALA A 430 -24.88 12.19 -3.60
C ALA A 430 -23.70 11.64 -2.78
N LYS A 431 -23.99 11.02 -1.63
CA LYS A 431 -22.99 10.30 -0.83
C LYS A 431 -22.32 9.19 -1.62
N ALA A 432 -23.07 8.39 -2.38
CA ALA A 432 -22.48 7.35 -3.23
C ALA A 432 -21.49 7.90 -4.26
N TYR A 433 -21.79 9.03 -4.93
CA TYR A 433 -20.83 9.65 -5.86
C TYR A 433 -19.55 10.12 -5.15
N VAL A 434 -19.69 10.67 -3.93
CA VAL A 434 -18.53 11.03 -3.09
C VAL A 434 -17.72 9.79 -2.77
N VAL A 435 -18.35 8.70 -2.33
CA VAL A 435 -17.65 7.47 -2.01
C VAL A 435 -17.01 6.83 -3.25
N VAL A 436 -17.61 6.94 -4.44
CA VAL A 436 -16.94 6.47 -5.67
C VAL A 436 -15.66 7.28 -5.93
N ASN A 437 -15.68 8.61 -5.77
CA ASN A 437 -14.46 9.42 -5.86
C ASN A 437 -13.44 9.00 -4.79
N ASP A 438 -13.87 8.83 -3.54
CA ASP A 438 -13.03 8.43 -2.41
C ASP A 438 -12.44 7.03 -2.60
N SER A 439 -13.20 6.03 -3.07
CA SER A 439 -12.73 4.68 -3.38
C SER A 439 -11.67 4.69 -4.48
N CYS A 440 -11.87 5.48 -5.53
CA CYS A 440 -10.88 5.60 -6.60
C CYS A 440 -9.61 6.30 -6.11
N TYR A 441 -9.75 7.39 -5.35
CA TYR A 441 -8.60 8.10 -4.79
C TYR A 441 -7.85 7.24 -3.76
N HIS A 442 -8.59 6.56 -2.88
CA HIS A 442 -8.05 5.60 -1.92
C HIS A 442 -7.19 4.57 -2.63
N GLN A 443 -7.75 3.85 -3.60
CA GLN A 443 -7.05 2.71 -4.17
C GLN A 443 -5.86 3.12 -5.05
N LEU A 444 -6.00 4.19 -5.83
CA LEU A 444 -4.97 4.61 -6.79
C LEU A 444 -3.93 5.55 -6.18
N MET A 445 -4.31 6.37 -5.19
CA MET A 445 -3.44 7.41 -4.63
C MET A 445 -3.03 7.08 -3.19
N SER A 446 -3.98 7.02 -2.24
CA SER A 446 -3.65 6.79 -0.81
C SER A 446 -2.96 5.45 -0.60
N HIS A 447 -3.41 4.42 -1.30
CA HIS A 447 -2.90 3.06 -1.24
C HIS A 447 -1.79 2.85 -2.27
N TRP A 448 -2.12 2.66 -3.56
CA TRP A 448 -1.13 2.30 -4.58
C TRP A 448 0.01 3.33 -4.71
N LEU A 449 -0.27 4.60 -4.98
CA LEU A 449 0.79 5.59 -5.22
C LEU A 449 1.60 5.84 -3.95
N ASN A 450 0.94 6.24 -2.85
CA ASN A 450 1.59 6.77 -1.66
C ASN A 450 2.19 5.69 -0.75
N THR A 451 2.03 4.41 -1.09
CA THR A 451 2.72 3.30 -0.41
C THR A 451 3.48 2.43 -1.42
N HIS A 452 2.81 1.55 -2.17
CA HIS A 452 3.41 0.61 -3.11
C HIS A 452 4.41 1.25 -4.07
N ALA A 453 3.95 2.21 -4.88
CA ALA A 453 4.76 2.77 -5.96
C ALA A 453 5.90 3.66 -5.46
N VAL A 454 5.68 4.44 -4.39
CA VAL A 454 6.72 5.32 -3.85
C VAL A 454 7.77 4.58 -3.03
N ILE A 455 7.47 3.42 -2.44
CA ILE A 455 8.47 2.67 -1.66
C ILE A 455 9.41 1.84 -2.53
N GLU A 456 8.95 1.29 -3.65
CA GLU A 456 9.77 0.43 -4.54
C GLU A 456 11.13 1.07 -4.95
N PRO A 457 11.23 2.37 -5.29
CA PRO A 457 12.50 3.05 -5.51
C PRO A 457 13.52 2.95 -4.37
N PHE A 458 13.07 2.98 -3.12
CA PHE A 458 13.93 2.87 -1.94
C PHE A 458 14.41 1.43 -1.74
N VAL A 459 13.57 0.44 -2.04
CA VAL A 459 13.97 -0.99 -2.03
C VAL A 459 15.12 -1.22 -3.00
N ILE A 460 14.96 -0.73 -4.23
CA ILE A 460 15.95 -0.86 -5.31
C ILE A 460 17.24 -0.15 -4.91
N ALA A 461 17.17 1.11 -4.45
CA ALA A 461 18.37 1.87 -4.06
C ALA A 461 19.13 1.20 -2.91
N THR A 462 18.41 0.71 -1.91
CA THR A 462 19.00 0.10 -0.71
C THR A 462 19.82 -1.12 -1.07
N ASN A 463 19.27 -2.02 -1.89
CA ASN A 463 19.98 -3.21 -2.36
C ASN A 463 21.15 -2.88 -3.33
N ARG A 464 21.10 -1.74 -4.01
CA ARG A 464 22.14 -1.30 -4.96
C ARG A 464 23.33 -0.59 -4.33
N HIS A 465 23.14 0.10 -3.19
CA HIS A 465 24.17 0.97 -2.62
C HIS A 465 24.50 0.71 -1.16
N LEU A 466 23.60 0.12 -0.38
CA LEU A 466 23.86 -0.17 1.03
C LEU A 466 24.16 -1.67 1.17
N SER A 467 25.40 -2.00 1.54
CA SER A 467 25.78 -3.40 1.78
C SER A 467 24.87 -4.04 2.85
N VAL A 468 24.71 -5.36 2.82
CA VAL A 468 24.05 -6.14 3.89
C VAL A 468 24.72 -5.98 5.27
N LEU A 469 25.96 -5.48 5.28
CA LEU A 469 26.71 -5.09 6.49
C LEU A 469 26.34 -3.70 7.02
N HIS A 470 25.74 -2.84 6.19
CA HIS A 470 25.47 -1.45 6.49
C HIS A 470 24.35 -1.33 7.55
N PRO A 471 24.50 -0.47 8.59
CA PRO A 471 23.47 -0.30 9.62
C PRO A 471 22.12 0.13 9.04
N ILE A 472 22.11 1.10 8.11
CA ILE A 472 20.88 1.56 7.47
C ILE A 472 20.23 0.49 6.56
N ASN A 473 21.00 -0.40 5.91
CA ASN A 473 20.41 -1.57 5.24
C ASN A 473 19.69 -2.46 6.27
N LYS A 474 20.36 -2.79 7.37
CA LYS A 474 19.78 -3.63 8.44
C LYS A 474 18.55 -2.98 9.08
N LEU A 475 18.50 -1.66 9.20
CA LEU A 475 17.35 -0.92 9.69
C LEU A 475 16.16 -0.99 8.73
N LEU A 476 16.38 -0.77 7.43
CA LEU A 476 15.30 -0.57 6.46
C LEU A 476 14.84 -1.87 5.77
N ALA A 477 15.72 -2.85 5.57
CA ALA A 477 15.40 -4.08 4.84
C ALA A 477 14.15 -4.84 5.33
N PRO A 478 13.86 -4.96 6.66
CA PRO A 478 12.62 -5.57 7.13
C PRO A 478 11.36 -4.90 6.59
N HIS A 479 11.44 -3.60 6.33
CA HIS A 479 10.33 -2.78 5.87
C HIS A 479 10.12 -2.84 4.35
N TYR A 480 10.89 -3.67 3.66
CA TYR A 480 10.77 -3.90 2.21
C TYR A 480 10.31 -5.31 1.85
N ARG A 481 10.14 -6.18 2.85
CA ARG A 481 9.76 -7.57 2.66
C ARG A 481 8.55 -7.65 1.73
N ASP A 482 8.70 -8.43 0.66
CA ASP A 482 7.67 -8.74 -0.34
C ASP A 482 7.18 -7.56 -1.21
N THR A 483 7.63 -6.32 -0.97
CA THR A 483 7.12 -5.12 -1.66
C THR A 483 7.36 -5.14 -3.16
N MET A 484 8.56 -5.51 -3.63
CA MET A 484 8.81 -5.62 -5.07
C MET A 484 7.96 -6.72 -5.72
N ASN A 485 7.71 -7.80 -4.99
CA ASN A 485 6.99 -8.95 -5.52
C ASN A 485 5.50 -8.65 -5.69
N ILE A 486 4.84 -8.09 -4.67
CA ILE A 486 3.44 -7.70 -4.79
C ILE A 486 3.26 -6.62 -5.85
N ASN A 487 4.20 -5.67 -5.97
CA ASN A 487 4.16 -4.66 -7.03
C ASN A 487 4.30 -5.28 -8.42
N ALA A 488 5.18 -6.27 -8.60
CA ALA A 488 5.30 -6.99 -9.86
C ALA A 488 4.01 -7.74 -10.22
N LEU A 489 3.38 -8.43 -9.27
CA LEU A 489 2.07 -9.09 -9.48
C LEU A 489 0.97 -8.08 -9.79
N ALA A 490 0.98 -6.92 -9.15
CA ALA A 490 0.04 -5.85 -9.43
C ALA A 490 0.19 -5.32 -10.86
N ARG A 491 1.44 -5.14 -11.34
CA ARG A 491 1.70 -4.79 -12.75
C ARG A 491 1.28 -5.87 -13.73
N GLU A 492 1.26 -7.13 -13.32
CA GLU A 492 0.83 -8.27 -14.17
C GLU A 492 -0.69 -8.37 -14.28
N SER A 493 -1.42 -8.21 -13.17
CA SER A 493 -2.83 -8.63 -13.07
C SER A 493 -3.81 -7.63 -12.46
N LEU A 494 -3.32 -6.58 -11.78
CA LEU A 494 -4.15 -5.63 -11.04
C LEU A 494 -4.31 -4.31 -11.80
N ILE A 495 -3.20 -3.65 -12.13
CA ILE A 495 -3.13 -2.31 -12.72
C ILE A 495 -2.71 -2.29 -14.20
N ASN A 496 -2.58 -3.47 -14.81
CA ASN A 496 -2.35 -3.59 -16.26
C ASN A 496 -3.59 -3.16 -17.06
N ALA A 497 -3.39 -2.94 -18.36
CA ALA A 497 -4.47 -2.74 -19.31
C ALA A 497 -5.44 -3.93 -19.26
N ASP A 498 -6.73 -3.64 -19.09
CA ASP A 498 -7.79 -4.63 -18.91
C ASP A 498 -7.61 -5.53 -17.66
N GLY A 499 -6.77 -5.10 -16.73
CA GLY A 499 -6.61 -5.70 -15.40
C GLY A 499 -7.80 -5.40 -14.49
N ILE A 500 -7.74 -5.95 -13.28
CA ILE A 500 -8.83 -5.86 -12.29
C ILE A 500 -9.26 -4.41 -12.06
N ILE A 501 -8.34 -3.50 -11.76
CA ILE A 501 -8.69 -2.10 -11.41
C ILE A 501 -9.37 -1.39 -12.58
N GLU A 502 -8.89 -1.57 -13.81
CA GLU A 502 -9.50 -0.93 -14.98
C GLU A 502 -10.89 -1.49 -15.31
N LYS A 503 -11.17 -2.74 -14.91
CA LYS A 503 -12.47 -3.39 -15.13
C LYS A 503 -13.52 -3.02 -14.09
N THR A 504 -13.10 -2.68 -12.87
CA THR A 504 -14.01 -2.54 -11.74
C THR A 504 -14.09 -1.13 -11.15
N PHE A 505 -13.08 -0.28 -11.35
CA PHE A 505 -13.11 1.11 -10.85
C PHE A 505 -13.52 2.13 -11.90
N LEU A 506 -14.13 3.22 -11.44
CA LEU A 506 -14.68 4.31 -12.25
C LEU A 506 -13.78 4.79 -13.40
N PRO A 507 -12.46 5.05 -13.23
CA PRO A 507 -11.66 5.69 -14.27
C PRO A 507 -11.33 4.75 -15.44
N SER A 508 -11.55 3.45 -15.29
CA SER A 508 -11.19 2.42 -16.26
C SER A 508 -9.75 2.60 -16.77
N LYS A 509 -9.53 2.64 -18.09
CA LYS A 509 -8.21 2.82 -18.73
C LYS A 509 -7.45 4.09 -18.34
N TYR A 510 -8.09 5.03 -17.65
CA TYR A 510 -7.45 6.26 -17.16
C TYR A 510 -6.94 6.15 -15.71
N ALA A 511 -7.16 5.01 -15.04
CA ALA A 511 -6.89 4.84 -13.61
C ALA A 511 -5.45 5.15 -13.21
N VAL A 512 -4.46 4.51 -13.83
CA VAL A 512 -3.05 4.68 -13.42
C VAL A 512 -2.46 6.01 -13.93
N GLU A 513 -2.97 6.58 -15.03
CA GLU A 513 -2.53 7.92 -15.44
C GLU A 513 -3.03 9.02 -14.48
N MET A 514 -4.17 8.82 -13.81
CA MET A 514 -4.65 9.73 -12.76
C MET A 514 -3.69 9.77 -11.57
N SER A 515 -3.15 8.62 -11.12
CA SER A 515 -2.16 8.63 -10.05
C SER A 515 -0.87 9.35 -10.47
N SER A 516 -0.45 9.24 -11.73
CA SER A 516 0.68 10.03 -12.25
C SER A 516 0.43 11.53 -12.26
N ALA A 517 -0.81 11.97 -12.54
CA ALA A 517 -1.18 13.38 -12.42
C ALA A 517 -1.09 13.86 -10.96
N VAL A 518 -1.55 13.05 -9.99
CA VAL A 518 -1.46 13.36 -8.55
C VAL A 518 0.00 13.36 -8.05
N TYR A 519 0.85 12.48 -8.58
CA TYR A 519 2.27 12.40 -8.21
C TYR A 519 3.04 13.71 -8.48
N LYS A 520 2.57 14.56 -9.41
CA LYS A 520 3.13 15.91 -9.62
C LYS A 520 3.19 16.76 -8.35
N ASN A 521 2.26 16.51 -7.42
CA ASN A 521 2.11 17.21 -6.15
C ASN A 521 2.54 16.37 -4.94
N TRP A 522 3.10 15.18 -5.16
CA TRP A 522 3.69 14.38 -4.10
C TRP A 522 4.96 15.06 -3.56
N VAL A 523 5.12 15.02 -2.23
CA VAL A 523 6.18 15.69 -1.49
C VAL A 523 6.64 14.74 -0.39
N PHE A 524 7.91 14.33 -0.42
CA PHE A 524 8.43 13.33 0.51
C PHE A 524 8.33 13.75 1.99
N PRO A 525 8.77 14.96 2.41
CA PRO A 525 8.60 15.38 3.81
C PRO A 525 7.14 15.44 4.28
N ASP A 526 6.19 15.65 3.36
CA ASP A 526 4.77 15.69 3.70
C ASP A 526 4.18 14.29 3.97
N GLN A 527 4.94 13.21 3.71
CA GLN A 527 4.54 11.85 4.07
C GLN A 527 4.77 11.56 5.57
N ALA A 528 5.49 12.44 6.28
CA ALA A 528 5.54 12.40 7.74
C ALA A 528 4.16 12.75 8.31
N LEU A 529 3.60 11.88 9.15
CA LEU A 529 2.25 12.07 9.70
C LEU A 529 2.04 13.47 10.35
N PRO A 530 2.97 14.01 11.16
CA PRO A 530 2.83 15.36 11.69
C PRO A 530 2.72 16.44 10.60
N ASN A 531 3.53 16.33 9.54
CA ASN A 531 3.54 17.28 8.44
C ASN A 531 2.28 17.18 7.59
N ASP A 532 1.80 15.96 7.31
CA ASP A 532 0.52 15.71 6.63
C ASP A 532 -0.66 16.36 7.38
N LEU A 533 -0.78 16.10 8.70
CA LEU A 533 -1.87 16.63 9.51
C LEU A 533 -1.87 18.16 9.52
N ILE A 534 -0.70 18.79 9.61
CA ILE A 534 -0.57 20.26 9.54
C ILE A 534 -0.93 20.76 8.13
N LYS A 535 -0.41 20.12 7.08
CA LYS A 535 -0.68 20.50 5.68
C LYS A 535 -2.16 20.43 5.33
N ARG A 536 -2.87 19.44 5.86
CA ARG A 536 -4.32 19.30 5.68
C ARG A 536 -5.13 20.21 6.62
N ASN A 537 -4.49 21.02 7.46
CA ASN A 537 -5.14 21.81 8.51
C ASN A 537 -5.98 20.94 9.45
N MET A 538 -5.55 19.72 9.73
CA MET A 538 -6.15 18.85 10.75
C MET A 538 -5.45 19.00 12.11
N ALA A 539 -4.31 19.67 12.12
CA ALA A 539 -3.54 19.98 13.31
C ALA A 539 -2.86 21.35 13.18
N VAL A 540 -2.55 21.95 14.33
CA VAL A 540 -1.68 23.12 14.43
C VAL A 540 -0.42 22.77 15.21
N LYS A 541 0.70 23.41 14.88
CA LYS A 541 1.94 23.26 15.66
C LYS A 541 1.71 23.72 17.09
N ASP A 542 2.10 22.90 18.05
CA ASP A 542 1.98 23.17 19.48
C ASP A 542 3.14 22.50 20.21
N PRO A 543 4.24 23.23 20.48
CA PRO A 543 5.41 22.69 21.16
C PRO A 543 5.13 22.20 22.60
N SER A 544 4.00 22.58 23.19
CA SER A 544 3.61 22.13 24.53
C SER A 544 2.90 20.76 24.53
N SER A 545 2.43 20.33 23.36
CA SER A 545 1.82 19.01 23.17
C SER A 545 2.87 17.90 23.12
N PRO A 546 2.59 16.68 23.63
CA PRO A 546 3.51 15.54 23.59
C PRO A 546 4.06 15.20 22.20
N TYR A 547 3.32 15.54 21.14
CA TYR A 547 3.69 15.26 19.74
C TYR A 547 4.13 16.51 18.96
N GLY A 548 4.28 17.66 19.63
CA GLY A 548 4.62 18.94 18.99
C GLY A 548 3.49 19.55 18.14
N LEU A 549 2.29 18.97 18.19
CA LEU A 549 1.09 19.46 17.51
C LEU A 549 -0.19 19.19 18.31
N ARG A 550 -1.22 19.99 18.04
CA ARG A 550 -2.56 19.83 18.59
C ARG A 550 -3.54 19.58 17.45
N LEU A 551 -4.31 18.50 17.55
CA LEU A 551 -5.36 18.16 16.58
C LEU A 551 -6.52 19.15 16.69
N LEU A 552 -7.17 19.45 15.56
CA LEU A 552 -8.43 20.22 15.54
C LEU A 552 -9.65 19.34 15.86
N ILE A 553 -9.54 18.04 15.56
CA ILE A 553 -10.50 17.02 15.98
C ILE A 553 -9.78 16.13 16.98
N GLU A 554 -10.13 16.26 18.26
CA GLU A 554 -9.44 15.58 19.35
C GLU A 554 -9.53 14.06 19.24
N ASP A 555 -10.72 13.53 18.95
CA ASP A 555 -10.94 12.12 18.66
C ASP A 555 -10.92 11.86 17.14
N TYR A 556 -9.75 12.00 16.52
CA TYR A 556 -9.50 11.56 15.14
C TYR A 556 -8.72 10.24 15.18
N PRO A 557 -9.38 9.07 15.07
CA PRO A 557 -8.75 7.79 15.41
C PRO A 557 -7.45 7.47 14.67
N TYR A 558 -7.41 7.66 13.35
CA TYR A 558 -6.20 7.47 12.55
C TYR A 558 -5.05 8.37 13.01
N ALA A 559 -5.29 9.67 13.20
CA ALA A 559 -4.26 10.62 13.59
C ALA A 559 -3.77 10.38 15.02
N VAL A 560 -4.71 10.16 15.95
CA VAL A 560 -4.44 9.94 17.37
C VAL A 560 -3.60 8.68 17.60
N ASP A 561 -3.94 7.57 16.93
CA ASP A 561 -3.20 6.32 17.06
C ASP A 561 -1.90 6.38 16.24
N GLY A 562 -1.97 6.98 15.05
CA GLY A 562 -0.82 7.15 14.17
C GLY A 562 0.30 7.95 14.80
N LEU A 563 0.00 8.99 15.58
CA LEU A 563 1.02 9.80 16.26
C LEU A 563 1.76 9.01 17.34
N GLU A 564 1.11 8.06 18.01
CA GLU A 564 1.76 7.15 18.97
C GLU A 564 2.77 6.25 18.25
N ILE A 565 2.35 5.65 17.13
CA ILE A 565 3.16 4.75 16.32
C ILE A 565 4.32 5.51 15.67
N TRP A 566 4.05 6.65 15.03
CA TRP A 566 5.05 7.54 14.42
C TRP A 566 6.14 7.93 15.42
N THR A 567 5.75 8.41 16.60
CA THR A 567 6.71 8.84 17.64
C THR A 567 7.57 7.68 18.12
N THR A 568 6.98 6.48 18.20
CA THR A 568 7.68 5.27 18.62
C THR A 568 8.67 4.79 17.56
N ILE A 569 8.30 4.84 16.27
CA ILE A 569 9.22 4.60 15.15
C ILE A 569 10.35 5.63 15.17
N LYS A 570 10.04 6.92 15.30
CA LYS A 570 11.06 7.99 15.33
C LYS A 570 12.06 7.79 16.47
N THR A 571 11.57 7.41 17.65
CA THR A 571 12.43 7.11 18.82
C THR A 571 13.33 5.90 18.55
N TRP A 572 12.79 4.83 17.96
CA TRP A 572 13.58 3.66 17.56
C TRP A 572 14.69 4.03 16.57
N VAL A 573 14.34 4.77 15.51
CA VAL A 573 15.30 5.22 14.50
C VAL A 573 16.38 6.10 15.12
N GLN A 574 16.00 7.05 15.97
CA GLN A 574 16.95 7.92 16.67
C GLN A 574 17.90 7.13 17.57
N ASP A 575 17.37 6.22 18.39
CA ASP A 575 18.17 5.36 19.28
C ASP A 575 19.14 4.49 18.45
N TYR A 576 18.71 3.96 17.30
CA TYR A 576 19.53 3.11 16.43
C TYR A 576 20.60 3.88 15.64
N VAL A 577 20.23 4.97 14.96
CA VAL A 577 21.15 5.78 14.14
C VAL A 577 22.30 6.32 14.99
N SER A 578 22.00 6.75 16.21
CA SER A 578 23.00 7.28 17.16
C SER A 578 24.04 6.25 17.62
N LEU A 579 23.83 4.95 17.38
CA LEU A 579 24.83 3.91 17.67
C LEU A 579 25.95 3.88 16.65
N TYR A 580 25.68 4.29 15.41
CA TYR A 580 26.60 4.16 14.28
C TYR A 580 27.12 5.50 13.79
N TYR A 581 26.36 6.58 13.95
CA TYR A 581 26.76 7.93 13.55
C TYR A 581 26.76 8.84 14.76
N ALA A 582 27.93 9.37 15.13
CA ALA A 582 28.08 10.24 16.30
C ALA A 582 27.89 11.72 15.94
N THR A 583 28.19 12.09 14.70
CA THR A 583 28.17 13.47 14.21
C THR A 583 27.64 13.56 12.79
N ASP A 584 27.23 14.76 12.38
CA ASP A 584 26.85 15.05 10.99
C ASP A 584 28.00 14.76 9.99
N ASN A 585 29.25 14.84 10.42
CA ASN A 585 30.38 14.52 9.54
C ASN A 585 30.44 13.02 9.20
N ASP A 586 29.96 12.16 10.09
CA ASP A 586 29.89 10.72 9.83
C ASP A 586 28.87 10.43 8.72
N ILE A 587 27.75 11.16 8.71
CA ILE A 587 26.72 11.10 7.65
C ILE A 587 27.31 11.53 6.29
N LYS A 588 28.02 12.66 6.28
CA LYS A 588 28.63 13.21 5.05
C LYS A 588 29.72 12.31 4.48
N SER A 589 30.45 11.63 5.36
CA SER A 589 31.60 10.80 4.99
C SER A 589 31.20 9.37 4.58
N ASP A 590 29.97 8.96 4.87
CA ASP A 590 29.45 7.66 4.46
C ASP A 590 29.13 7.63 2.96
N SER A 591 30.06 7.10 2.18
CA SER A 591 29.92 7.04 0.73
C SER A 591 28.73 6.19 0.28
N GLU A 592 28.42 5.08 0.96
CA GLU A 592 27.29 4.23 0.55
C GLU A 592 25.97 4.96 0.78
N LEU A 593 25.82 5.60 1.94
CA LEU A 593 24.65 6.39 2.28
C LEU A 593 24.42 7.57 1.32
N GLN A 594 25.48 8.30 0.95
CA GLN A 594 25.38 9.42 0.01
C GLN A 594 24.99 8.95 -1.40
N HIS A 595 25.56 7.83 -1.90
CA HIS A 595 25.18 7.28 -3.20
C HIS A 595 23.76 6.72 -3.21
N TRP A 596 23.35 6.05 -2.13
CA TRP A 596 22.00 5.54 -1.94
C TRP A 596 20.97 6.66 -2.07
N TRP A 597 21.11 7.72 -1.29
CA TRP A 597 20.14 8.82 -1.29
C TRP A 597 20.13 9.60 -2.61
N LYS A 598 21.32 9.84 -3.17
CA LYS A 598 21.45 10.45 -4.48
C LYS A 598 20.69 9.64 -5.53
N GLU A 599 20.84 8.32 -5.55
CA GLU A 599 20.17 7.49 -6.55
C GLU A 599 18.65 7.38 -6.32
N VAL A 600 18.18 7.34 -5.06
CA VAL A 600 16.76 7.45 -4.73
C VAL A 600 16.15 8.70 -5.37
N VAL A 601 16.77 9.86 -5.16
CA VAL A 601 16.23 11.15 -5.64
C VAL A 601 16.39 11.32 -7.14
N GLU A 602 17.61 11.10 -7.67
CA GLU A 602 17.93 11.42 -9.06
C GLU A 602 17.44 10.37 -10.06
N LYS A 603 17.26 9.11 -9.65
CA LYS A 603 16.76 8.03 -10.51
C LYS A 603 15.42 7.50 -10.04
N GLY A 604 15.35 7.02 -8.80
CA GLY A 604 14.15 6.36 -8.25
C GLY A 604 12.89 7.23 -8.31
N HIS A 605 13.03 8.48 -7.87
CA HIS A 605 12.04 9.56 -7.99
C HIS A 605 12.51 10.66 -8.96
N GLY A 606 13.26 10.28 -10.00
CA GLY A 606 14.01 11.20 -10.87
C GLY A 606 13.19 12.28 -11.58
N ASP A 607 11.88 12.08 -11.72
CA ASP A 607 10.98 13.07 -12.32
C ASP A 607 10.67 14.24 -11.37
N LEU A 608 10.92 14.07 -10.06
CA LEU A 608 10.79 15.09 -9.02
C LEU A 608 12.13 15.50 -8.40
N LYS A 609 13.27 15.07 -8.94
CA LYS A 609 14.62 15.36 -8.39
C LYS A 609 14.91 16.86 -8.23
N ASP A 610 14.31 17.68 -9.08
CA ASP A 610 14.53 19.13 -9.13
C ASP A 610 13.68 19.89 -8.08
N LYS A 611 12.85 19.18 -7.30
CA LYS A 611 12.03 19.80 -6.26
C LYS A 611 12.90 20.21 -5.06
N PRO A 612 12.64 21.39 -4.46
CA PRO A 612 13.52 21.94 -3.42
C PRO A 612 13.39 21.25 -2.06
N TRP A 613 12.31 20.48 -1.86
CA TRP A 613 11.95 19.88 -0.57
C TRP A 613 12.69 18.58 -0.24
N TRP A 614 13.52 18.05 -1.15
CA TRP A 614 14.31 16.86 -0.83
C TRP A 614 15.33 17.15 0.28
N PRO A 615 15.31 16.38 1.39
CA PRO A 615 16.40 16.39 2.37
C PRO A 615 17.76 16.21 1.68
N LYS A 616 18.78 16.89 2.18
CA LYS A 616 20.14 16.80 1.59
C LYS A 616 20.93 15.61 2.13
N LEU A 617 20.45 15.03 3.22
CA LEU A 617 21.08 13.90 3.92
C LEU A 617 22.54 14.20 4.32
N GLN A 618 22.74 15.37 4.93
CA GLN A 618 24.04 15.86 5.41
C GLN A 618 24.12 15.90 6.94
N THR A 619 23.03 15.61 7.64
CA THR A 619 22.91 15.68 9.10
C THR A 619 22.26 14.43 9.69
N LEU A 620 22.49 14.19 10.97
CA LEU A 620 21.84 13.13 11.74
C LEU A 620 20.31 13.28 11.73
N GLU A 621 19.82 14.50 11.89
CA GLU A 621 18.37 14.79 11.91
C GLU A 621 17.71 14.43 10.58
N GLU A 622 18.33 14.79 9.45
CA GLU A 622 17.81 14.43 8.12
C GLU A 622 17.79 12.90 7.91
N LEU A 623 18.82 12.16 8.36
CA LEU A 623 18.81 10.70 8.26
C LEU A 623 17.70 10.08 9.12
N ILE A 624 17.54 10.55 10.35
CA ILE A 624 16.48 10.10 11.25
C ILE A 624 15.11 10.37 10.62
N GLU A 625 14.89 11.56 10.07
CA GLU A 625 13.64 11.92 9.41
C GLU A 625 13.37 11.05 8.18
N VAL A 626 14.34 10.91 7.28
CA VAL A 626 14.22 10.07 6.08
C VAL A 626 13.88 8.62 6.44
N CYS A 627 14.62 8.00 7.36
CA CYS A 627 14.36 6.62 7.78
C CYS A 627 12.99 6.49 8.49
N THR A 628 12.59 7.48 9.30
CA THR A 628 11.28 7.46 9.97
C THR A 628 10.15 7.52 8.95
N ILE A 629 10.24 8.39 7.93
CA ILE A 629 9.23 8.48 6.86
C ILE A 629 9.13 7.16 6.10
N ILE A 630 10.25 6.58 5.68
CA ILE A 630 10.26 5.31 4.95
C ILE A 630 9.59 4.20 5.78
N ILE A 631 9.96 4.05 7.05
CA ILE A 631 9.39 3.02 7.92
C ILE A 631 7.90 3.27 8.16
N TRP A 632 7.50 4.51 8.43
CA TRP A 632 6.08 4.87 8.59
C TRP A 632 5.25 4.54 7.35
N THR A 633 5.73 4.93 6.17
CA THR A 633 5.04 4.70 4.90
C THR A 633 4.90 3.21 4.60
N ALA A 634 5.97 2.44 4.81
CA ALA A 634 5.99 1.00 4.53
C ALA A 634 5.22 0.15 5.56
N SER A 635 5.03 0.66 6.78
CA SER A 635 4.32 -0.07 7.85
C SER A 635 2.95 0.52 8.15
N ALA A 636 2.87 1.47 9.08
CA ALA A 636 1.63 1.96 9.64
C ALA A 636 0.74 2.71 8.65
N LEU A 637 1.29 3.47 7.71
CA LEU A 637 0.49 4.13 6.67
C LEU A 637 -0.18 3.10 5.77
N HIS A 638 0.60 2.16 5.21
CA HIS A 638 0.08 1.07 4.39
C HIS A 638 -0.97 0.27 5.17
N ALA A 639 -0.68 -0.14 6.40
CA ALA A 639 -1.63 -0.89 7.21
C ALA A 639 -2.97 -0.15 7.39
N ALA A 640 -2.93 1.16 7.67
CA ALA A 640 -4.11 2.00 7.87
C ALA A 640 -4.98 2.16 6.62
N VAL A 641 -4.41 2.03 5.41
CA VAL A 641 -5.15 2.13 4.13
C VAL A 641 -5.37 0.79 3.44
N ASN A 642 -4.74 -0.30 3.90
CA ASN A 642 -4.83 -1.63 3.29
C ASN A 642 -5.81 -2.54 4.04
N PHE A 643 -5.61 -2.79 5.33
CA PHE A 643 -6.36 -3.83 6.06
C PHE A 643 -7.80 -3.45 6.39
N GLY A 644 -8.23 -2.23 6.03
CA GLY A 644 -9.61 -1.76 6.09
C GLY A 644 -10.43 -2.01 4.81
N GLN A 645 -9.80 -2.47 3.73
CA GLN A 645 -10.43 -2.59 2.41
C GLN A 645 -11.68 -3.48 2.44
N TYR A 646 -11.57 -4.75 2.85
CA TYR A 646 -12.73 -5.62 2.98
C TYR A 646 -13.58 -5.33 4.24
N PRO A 647 -13.01 -5.02 5.41
CA PRO A 647 -13.80 -4.67 6.59
C PRO A 647 -14.86 -3.57 6.35
N TYR A 648 -14.53 -2.53 5.58
CA TYR A 648 -15.46 -1.47 5.18
C TYR A 648 -16.08 -1.69 3.78
N GLY A 649 -15.28 -2.11 2.80
CA GLY A 649 -15.68 -2.23 1.39
C GLY A 649 -16.18 -3.59 0.96
N GLY A 650 -16.12 -4.59 1.83
CA GLY A 650 -16.74 -5.90 1.64
C GLY A 650 -18.26 -5.81 1.46
N PHE A 651 -18.86 -4.66 1.78
CA PHE A 651 -20.24 -4.34 1.47
C PHE A 651 -20.30 -3.23 0.42
N ILE A 652 -20.51 -3.58 -0.85
CA ILE A 652 -20.38 -2.65 -1.99
C ILE A 652 -21.31 -1.44 -1.91
N LEU A 653 -22.40 -1.51 -1.12
CA LEU A 653 -23.26 -0.36 -0.89
C LEU A 653 -22.55 0.74 -0.11
N ASN A 654 -21.68 0.36 0.83
CA ASN A 654 -20.89 1.27 1.65
C ASN A 654 -19.73 1.89 0.87
N ARG A 655 -19.01 1.06 0.09
CA ARG A 655 -17.83 1.48 -0.68
C ARG A 655 -17.96 1.15 -2.18
N PRO A 656 -18.87 1.80 -2.91
CA PRO A 656 -18.94 1.61 -4.35
C PRO A 656 -17.65 2.06 -5.04
N THR A 657 -17.23 1.30 -6.05
CA THR A 657 -16.00 1.49 -6.84
C THR A 657 -16.27 2.22 -8.17
N LEU A 658 -17.52 2.21 -8.63
CA LEU A 658 -17.94 2.75 -9.91
C LEU A 658 -19.35 3.36 -9.82
N SER A 659 -19.59 4.42 -10.59
CA SER A 659 -20.94 4.95 -10.85
C SER A 659 -21.25 4.94 -12.36
N ARG A 660 -22.50 4.61 -12.72
CA ARG A 660 -22.93 4.26 -14.09
C ARG A 660 -23.89 5.26 -14.73
N ARG A 661 -24.54 6.08 -13.92
CA ARG A 661 -25.43 7.16 -14.39
C ARG A 661 -25.27 8.39 -13.53
N LEU A 662 -25.67 9.54 -14.07
CA LEU A 662 -25.78 10.80 -13.33
C LEU A 662 -27.11 10.84 -12.56
N LEU A 663 -27.31 11.87 -11.73
CA LEU A 663 -28.62 12.09 -11.11
C LEU A 663 -29.69 12.26 -12.20
N PRO A 664 -30.86 11.61 -12.07
CA PRO A 664 -31.90 11.68 -13.08
C PRO A 664 -32.64 13.02 -13.03
N GLU A 665 -32.99 13.56 -14.20
CA GLU A 665 -33.80 14.77 -14.32
C GLU A 665 -35.24 14.55 -13.88
N LYS A 666 -35.85 15.55 -13.24
CA LYS A 666 -37.26 15.50 -12.81
C LYS A 666 -38.18 15.28 -14.02
N GLY A 667 -39.10 14.32 -13.91
CA GLY A 667 -40.00 13.92 -15.00
C GLY A 667 -39.45 12.84 -15.94
N SER A 668 -38.21 12.37 -15.72
CA SER A 668 -37.69 11.19 -16.40
C SER A 668 -38.19 9.89 -15.75
N ALA A 669 -38.21 8.80 -16.52
CA ALA A 669 -38.55 7.47 -16.00
C ALA A 669 -37.59 7.00 -14.88
N GLN A 670 -36.33 7.43 -14.94
CA GLN A 670 -35.32 7.14 -13.92
C GLN A 670 -35.58 7.92 -12.62
N TYR A 671 -36.13 9.14 -12.70
CA TYR A 671 -36.58 9.87 -11.51
C TYR A 671 -37.78 9.17 -10.88
N ASP A 672 -38.75 8.70 -11.68
CA ASP A 672 -39.88 7.92 -11.18
C ASP A 672 -39.44 6.59 -10.52
N GLU A 673 -38.41 5.93 -11.05
CA GLU A 673 -37.78 4.77 -10.41
C GLU A 673 -37.19 5.14 -9.06
N MET A 674 -36.47 6.26 -8.97
CA MET A 674 -35.89 6.75 -7.72
C MET A 674 -36.96 6.99 -6.65
N VAL A 675 -38.10 7.56 -7.03
CA VAL A 675 -39.25 7.77 -6.13
C VAL A 675 -39.88 6.44 -5.70
N LYS A 676 -40.13 5.52 -6.64
CA LYS A 676 -40.88 4.27 -6.38
C LYS A 676 -40.02 3.16 -5.79
N SER A 677 -38.72 3.16 -6.06
CA SER A 677 -37.79 2.07 -5.72
C SER A 677 -36.37 2.61 -5.45
N PRO A 678 -36.17 3.33 -4.34
CA PRO A 678 -34.87 3.94 -3.98
C PRO A 678 -33.68 2.98 -4.01
N GLN A 679 -33.84 1.76 -3.49
CA GLN A 679 -32.76 0.76 -3.47
C GLN A 679 -32.35 0.35 -4.87
N LYS A 680 -33.32 0.10 -5.75
CA LYS A 680 -33.05 -0.23 -7.15
C LYS A 680 -32.39 0.93 -7.87
N ALA A 681 -32.80 2.16 -7.54
CA ALA A 681 -32.17 3.35 -8.10
C ALA A 681 -30.71 3.50 -7.65
N TYR A 682 -30.41 3.20 -6.39
CA TYR A 682 -29.05 3.16 -5.86
C TYR A 682 -28.19 2.10 -6.54
N LEU A 683 -28.66 0.85 -6.60
CA LEU A 683 -27.96 -0.29 -7.21
C LEU A 683 -27.66 -0.08 -8.69
N ARG A 684 -28.61 0.50 -9.45
CA ARG A 684 -28.42 0.88 -10.86
C ARG A 684 -27.42 2.02 -11.05
N THR A 685 -27.15 2.79 -10.00
CA THR A 685 -26.19 3.89 -10.05
C THR A 685 -24.79 3.41 -9.72
N ILE A 686 -24.62 2.59 -8.68
CA ILE A 686 -23.31 2.13 -8.21
C ILE A 686 -22.78 0.90 -9.00
N THR A 687 -21.67 0.31 -8.51
CA THR A 687 -21.00 -0.85 -9.09
C THR A 687 -21.98 -2.01 -9.34
N PRO A 688 -22.06 -2.52 -10.59
CA PRO A 688 -22.91 -3.66 -10.93
C PRO A 688 -22.41 -4.96 -10.30
N LYS A 689 -23.28 -5.97 -10.30
CA LYS A 689 -23.05 -7.24 -9.59
C LYS A 689 -21.81 -8.00 -10.06
N PHE A 690 -21.55 -8.08 -11.36
CA PHE A 690 -20.38 -8.80 -11.88
C PHE A 690 -19.06 -8.18 -11.37
N GLN A 691 -18.89 -6.87 -11.55
CA GLN A 691 -17.73 -6.12 -11.04
C GLN A 691 -17.62 -6.21 -9.52
N THR A 692 -18.76 -6.18 -8.81
CA THR A 692 -18.79 -6.38 -7.34
C THR A 692 -18.15 -7.70 -6.93
N LEU A 693 -18.48 -8.82 -7.59
CA LEU A 693 -17.91 -10.12 -7.23
C LEU A 693 -16.38 -10.14 -7.40
N ILE A 694 -15.86 -9.45 -8.41
CA ILE A 694 -14.42 -9.31 -8.64
C ILE A 694 -13.80 -8.45 -7.54
N ASP A 695 -14.35 -7.25 -7.31
CA ASP A 695 -13.86 -6.32 -6.29
C ASP A 695 -13.80 -6.98 -4.91
N LEU A 696 -14.89 -7.63 -4.49
CA LEU A 696 -14.98 -8.31 -3.20
C LEU A 696 -13.94 -9.42 -3.07
N SER A 697 -13.73 -10.22 -4.11
CA SER A 697 -12.73 -11.30 -4.11
C SER A 697 -11.32 -10.76 -3.93
N VAL A 698 -11.01 -9.64 -4.60
CA VAL A 698 -9.67 -9.04 -4.56
C VAL A 698 -9.43 -8.35 -3.22
N ILE A 699 -10.32 -7.47 -2.78
CA ILE A 699 -10.10 -6.74 -1.52
C ILE A 699 -10.14 -7.66 -0.30
N GLU A 700 -10.82 -8.81 -0.38
CA GLU A 700 -10.72 -9.84 0.65
C GLU A 700 -9.30 -10.40 0.73
N ILE A 701 -8.69 -10.72 -0.43
CA ILE A 701 -7.29 -11.16 -0.49
C ILE A 701 -6.39 -10.06 0.09
N LEU A 702 -6.58 -8.82 -0.35
CA LEU A 702 -5.70 -7.73 0.06
C LEU A 702 -5.80 -7.39 1.55
N SER A 703 -6.88 -7.80 2.22
CA SER A 703 -7.12 -7.48 3.63
C SER A 703 -6.70 -8.58 4.62
N ARG A 704 -6.10 -9.69 4.16
CA ARG A 704 -5.69 -10.80 5.05
C ARG A 704 -4.20 -10.74 5.36
N HIS A 705 -3.86 -11.08 6.60
CA HIS A 705 -2.49 -11.34 7.01
C HIS A 705 -2.11 -12.80 6.71
N ALA A 706 -0.92 -13.00 6.14
CA ALA A 706 -0.33 -14.33 6.00
C ALA A 706 0.16 -14.87 7.36
N SER A 707 0.26 -16.20 7.49
CA SER A 707 0.66 -16.85 8.74
C SER A 707 2.09 -16.55 9.17
N ASP A 708 2.97 -16.27 8.18
CA ASP A 708 4.39 -15.98 8.37
C ASP A 708 4.70 -14.47 8.26
N GLU A 709 3.69 -13.62 8.47
CA GLU A 709 3.86 -12.17 8.47
C GLU A 709 4.81 -11.71 9.58
N VAL A 710 5.58 -10.66 9.31
CA VAL A 710 6.51 -10.05 10.28
C VAL A 710 6.00 -8.66 10.61
N TYR A 711 5.41 -8.52 11.81
CA TYR A 711 4.82 -7.29 12.30
C TYR A 711 5.86 -6.28 12.81
N LEU A 712 5.45 -5.02 12.87
CA LEU A 712 6.25 -3.91 13.39
C LEU A 712 6.75 -4.21 14.80
N GLY A 713 8.05 -4.05 15.03
CA GLY A 713 8.70 -4.40 16.30
C GLY A 713 9.14 -5.86 16.40
N THR A 714 8.99 -6.65 15.33
CA THR A 714 9.51 -8.02 15.22
C THR A 714 10.47 -8.16 14.02
N ARG A 715 11.27 -9.24 14.00
CA ARG A 715 12.15 -9.58 12.87
C ARG A 715 12.14 -11.08 12.59
N ASP A 716 12.46 -11.42 11.35
CA ASP A 716 12.56 -12.79 10.84
C ASP A 716 13.67 -13.62 11.50
N ASN A 717 14.70 -12.98 12.03
CA ASN A 717 15.82 -13.63 12.71
C ASN A 717 16.30 -12.82 13.92
N PRO A 718 16.45 -13.43 15.11
CA PRO A 718 16.92 -12.73 16.31
C PRO A 718 18.42 -12.31 16.25
N HIS A 719 19.18 -12.83 15.30
CA HIS A 719 20.61 -12.60 15.13
C HIS A 719 20.94 -11.76 13.88
N TRP A 720 20.01 -10.91 13.44
CA TRP A 720 20.20 -9.98 12.30
C TRP A 720 21.41 -9.03 12.45
N THR A 721 21.82 -8.76 13.70
CA THR A 721 23.07 -8.08 14.06
C THR A 721 23.72 -8.79 15.26
N SER A 722 25.04 -8.71 15.37
CA SER A 722 25.77 -9.10 16.59
C SER A 722 25.88 -7.97 17.63
N ASP A 723 25.46 -6.75 17.28
CA ASP A 723 25.54 -5.60 18.16
C ASP A 723 24.45 -5.63 19.24
N SER A 724 24.87 -5.92 20.47
CA SER A 724 23.97 -5.98 21.63
C SER A 724 23.20 -4.68 21.90
N LYS A 725 23.75 -3.51 21.58
CA LYS A 725 23.06 -2.23 21.83
C LYS A 725 21.92 -2.04 20.86
N ALA A 726 22.14 -2.36 19.59
CA ALA A 726 21.08 -2.37 18.58
C ALA A 726 19.95 -3.36 18.93
N LEU A 727 20.30 -4.56 19.41
CA LEU A 727 19.31 -5.55 19.84
C LEU A 727 18.50 -5.06 21.05
N GLN A 728 19.14 -4.41 22.03
CA GLN A 728 18.46 -3.83 23.20
C GLN A 728 17.52 -2.68 22.81
N ALA A 729 17.97 -1.78 21.93
CA ALA A 729 17.14 -0.69 21.43
C ALA A 729 15.93 -1.24 20.64
N PHE A 730 16.11 -2.33 19.88
CA PHE A 730 15.00 -2.98 19.17
C PHE A 730 14.01 -3.66 20.12
N GLN A 731 14.51 -4.29 21.19
CA GLN A 731 13.66 -4.85 22.24
C GLN A 731 12.82 -3.77 22.94
N LYS A 732 13.42 -2.61 23.23
CA LYS A 732 12.70 -1.45 23.77
C LYS A 732 11.60 -0.97 22.82
N PHE A 733 11.86 -0.95 21.51
CA PHE A 733 10.87 -0.61 20.49
C PHE A 733 9.68 -1.60 20.51
N GLY A 734 9.93 -2.91 20.48
CA GLY A 734 8.86 -3.92 20.55
C GLY A 734 8.04 -3.85 21.83
N ASN A 735 8.69 -3.69 22.99
CA ASN A 735 8.01 -3.50 24.27
C ASN A 735 7.12 -2.24 24.26
N LYS A 736 7.60 -1.15 23.66
CA LYS A 736 6.83 0.09 23.59
C LYS A 736 5.58 -0.04 22.73
N LEU A 737 5.66 -0.78 21.62
CA LEU A 737 4.50 -1.07 20.78
C LEU A 737 3.45 -1.90 21.53
N ALA A 738 3.86 -2.88 22.33
CA ALA A 738 2.93 -3.64 23.17
C ALA A 738 2.20 -2.76 24.21
N GLU A 739 2.90 -1.80 24.82
CA GLU A 739 2.27 -0.80 25.70
C GLU A 739 1.25 0.08 24.95
N ILE A 740 1.59 0.50 23.73
CA ILE A 740 0.71 1.31 22.89
C ILE A 740 -0.55 0.52 22.53
N GLU A 741 -0.43 -0.74 22.16
CA GLU A 741 -1.60 -1.59 21.85
C GLU A 741 -2.60 -1.64 23.01
N ALA A 742 -2.11 -1.77 24.24
CA ALA A 742 -2.95 -1.73 25.44
C ALA A 742 -3.61 -0.36 25.63
N LYS A 743 -2.90 0.74 25.31
CA LYS A 743 -3.44 2.11 25.35
C LYS A 743 -4.53 2.32 24.28
N LEU A 744 -4.32 1.85 23.06
CA LEU A 744 -5.31 1.96 21.96
C LEU A 744 -6.57 1.15 22.29
N SER A 745 -6.39 -0.05 22.84
CA SER A 745 -7.50 -0.87 23.31
C SER A 745 -8.33 -0.17 24.39
N LYS A 746 -7.71 0.57 25.31
CA LYS A 746 -8.44 1.39 26.29
C LYS A 746 -9.23 2.51 25.63
N LYS A 747 -8.65 3.23 24.65
CA LYS A 747 -9.35 4.28 23.89
C LYS A 747 -10.60 3.72 23.19
N ASN A 748 -10.49 2.54 22.57
CA ASN A 748 -11.62 1.90 21.89
C ASN A 748 -12.77 1.49 22.83
N ASN A 749 -12.50 1.38 24.13
CA ASN A 749 -13.52 1.09 25.16
C ASN A 749 -13.98 2.35 25.90
N ASP A 750 -13.47 3.52 25.57
CA ASP A 750 -13.85 4.78 26.21
C ASP A 750 -15.13 5.33 25.54
N PRO A 751 -16.28 5.36 26.24
CA PRO A 751 -17.54 5.80 25.67
C PRO A 751 -17.58 7.30 25.37
N SER A 752 -16.60 8.09 25.83
CA SER A 752 -16.49 9.51 25.50
C SER A 752 -15.89 9.77 24.11
N LEU A 753 -15.26 8.75 23.49
CA LEU A 753 -14.61 8.86 22.19
C LEU A 753 -15.53 8.37 21.06
N ASN A 754 -16.30 9.29 20.51
CA ASN A 754 -17.42 9.00 19.62
C ASN A 754 -17.03 8.44 18.23
N HIS A 755 -15.84 8.74 17.70
CA HIS A 755 -15.44 8.34 16.36
C HIS A 755 -14.81 6.95 16.28
N ARG A 756 -14.42 6.37 17.41
CA ARG A 756 -13.67 5.09 17.43
C ARG A 756 -14.49 3.90 17.01
N VAL A 757 -15.80 3.94 17.21
CA VAL A 757 -16.69 2.79 17.07
C VAL A 757 -17.83 3.08 16.09
N GLY A 758 -18.46 4.25 16.21
CA GLY A 758 -19.55 4.68 15.34
C GLY A 758 -20.84 3.85 15.45
N PRO A 759 -21.87 4.18 14.67
CA PRO A 759 -23.14 3.45 14.64
C PRO A 759 -23.00 2.01 14.10
N VAL A 760 -21.94 1.72 13.36
CA VAL A 760 -21.60 0.36 12.86
C VAL A 760 -21.05 -0.56 13.96
N GLN A 761 -20.71 0.00 15.12
CA GLN A 761 -20.15 -0.74 16.26
C GLN A 761 -18.84 -1.47 15.91
N LEU A 762 -17.94 -0.77 15.20
CA LEU A 762 -16.65 -1.29 14.75
C LEU A 762 -15.48 -0.52 15.39
N PRO A 763 -14.89 -1.04 16.48
CA PRO A 763 -13.73 -0.41 17.12
C PRO A 763 -12.55 -0.23 16.14
N TYR A 764 -11.95 0.96 16.13
CA TYR A 764 -10.82 1.26 15.25
C TYR A 764 -9.54 0.55 15.71
N THR A 765 -9.20 -0.57 15.06
CA THR A 765 -8.05 -1.40 15.43
C THR A 765 -6.96 -1.48 14.36
N LEU A 766 -7.10 -0.76 13.24
CA LEU A 766 -6.15 -0.80 12.11
C LEU A 766 -4.71 -0.44 12.47
N LEU A 767 -4.51 0.35 13.53
CA LEU A 767 -3.18 0.75 14.02
C LEU A 767 -2.75 0.02 15.30
N HIS A 768 -3.41 -1.10 15.63
CA HIS A 768 -2.87 -2.02 16.63
C HIS A 768 -1.65 -2.75 16.05
N PRO A 769 -0.48 -2.74 16.73
CA PRO A 769 0.75 -3.30 16.18
C PRO A 769 0.68 -4.78 15.80
N ASN A 770 0.05 -5.62 16.62
CA ASN A 770 -0.01 -7.07 16.37
C ASN A 770 -1.37 -7.56 15.87
N SER A 771 -1.31 -8.68 15.14
CA SER A 771 -2.46 -9.46 14.69
C SER A 771 -2.13 -10.94 14.62
N GLU A 772 -3.17 -11.77 14.61
CA GLU A 772 -3.11 -13.14 14.11
C GLU A 772 -3.27 -13.15 12.58
N GLU A 773 -3.11 -14.33 11.98
CA GLU A 773 -3.36 -14.55 10.55
C GLU A 773 -4.83 -14.28 10.15
N GLY A 774 -5.05 -13.99 8.86
CA GLY A 774 -6.38 -13.84 8.27
C GLY A 774 -6.95 -12.42 8.28
N LEU A 775 -8.27 -12.31 8.18
CA LEU A 775 -9.01 -11.06 7.98
C LEU A 775 -9.40 -10.41 9.32
N THR A 776 -8.48 -9.67 9.93
CA THR A 776 -8.59 -9.28 11.36
C THR A 776 -8.93 -7.80 11.61
N PHE A 777 -8.79 -6.92 10.61
CA PHE A 777 -8.94 -5.45 10.75
C PHE A 777 -7.97 -4.82 11.76
N ARG A 778 -6.79 -5.43 11.95
CA ARG A 778 -5.73 -4.96 12.87
C ARG A 778 -4.38 -5.55 12.47
N GLY A 779 -3.29 -5.05 13.05
CA GLY A 779 -1.94 -5.52 12.78
C GLY A 779 -1.21 -4.59 11.83
N ILE A 780 0.01 -4.22 12.20
CA ILE A 780 0.89 -3.38 11.38
C ILE A 780 2.07 -4.25 10.92
N PRO A 781 2.07 -4.77 9.69
CA PRO A 781 3.25 -5.41 9.11
C PRO A 781 4.45 -4.46 9.07
N ASN A 782 5.66 -4.99 9.00
CA ASN A 782 6.85 -4.16 8.78
C ASN A 782 6.83 -3.46 7.42
N SER A 783 6.23 -4.08 6.40
CA SER A 783 6.35 -3.70 5.00
C SER A 783 5.01 -3.73 4.25
N ILE A 784 5.04 -3.20 3.02
CA ILE A 784 3.97 -3.36 2.03
C ILE A 784 4.06 -4.78 1.49
N SER A 785 3.40 -5.72 2.14
CA SER A 785 3.51 -7.16 1.89
C SER A 785 2.34 -7.77 1.13
N ILE A 786 1.30 -6.97 0.87
CA ILE A 786 0.07 -7.32 0.13
C ILE A 786 -0.55 -6.07 -0.51
#